data_AF-A0A1B0C898-F1
#
_entry.id   AF-A0A1B0C898-F1
#
_cell.length_a   1.000
_cell.length_b   1.000
_cell.length_c   1.000
_cell.angle_alpha   90.00
_cell.angle_beta   90.00
_cell.angle_gamma   90.00
#
_symmetry.space_group_name_H-M   'P 1'
#
loop_
_entity.id
_entity.type
_entity.pdbx_description
1 polymer ?
#
loop_
_entity_poly.entity_id
_entity_poly.type
_entity_poly.pdbx_seq_one_letter_code
_entity_poly.pdbx_strand_id
1 'polypeptide(L)'
;MSVPSNRDHHYRNLRDRFTNCTYVDGNLELTWLQDTKLDLSFLQHIREVTGYVLISHVDIQQIVLPRLQIIRGRTLFKLNISDQEFGLFVTYSQMHTLEMPALRDILSGSVGIFNNYNLCHMRTIDWEEIISGPNASMHYMYNFTSPERQCASCHPTCQAGCWGEGPHNCQQFSKTTCSPQCAQGRCFGPKPRECCHLFCAGGCTGPTQKDCLACRNFYDDGVCKQECPPMQKYNPTNYLWEPNPDGKYAYGATCVRNCPEHLLKDNGACVRTCPPNKMAKNGECVPCNGACPKTCPGQGIVHSGNIDSFRGCTVIEGSLEILEQTFNGYQHVFANFSFGQRFIRLHPDRLEVFSTLKEVTGYINIQADHEHFTNLSYFRNLEVIGGRQLMENYFASLYIVKTSLKSLELQSLKRINSGAVVILENKNLCFADDIEWNKVKKSSDHACVVSANRNKTECELEGQVCSDQCTKTGCWGAGSNQCLECMNYKYNDTCLASCKSLPGIYEVNHTTCGTCHSECKNSCHGAGADNCTECVNVRDGNFCVAKCPESKYSAGGICKPCHDTCIGCTGPLNTINANGCKTCHKAIINGDATIERCLGRNEACPEGYYSEWVMSQEQGALRLLANKPICRRCHPRCKKCSGYGFHEHVCQECAGYKRGEQCEDECPTDHYVDETTRECFPCHLECRGCNGPTEAHCLQCRNYKLFGNGDPANNATAFNCTAACPSDFPYQMFDYGPYCSASNAYQLSDDEFVKKVFSFVGIVILNSSGDDETDSHTREIGVGNLRLDLPLDEDDYLMPTQNGASAAPGYMDLINVPPSSVDNPEYLMGAAAAAAAAPTPTPAPTQTIGIPVAPTEVEAASDHEYYNDLQRELQPLHRSETTV
;
A
#
# COMPACT_ATOMS: atom_id res chain seq x y z
N MET A 1 34.67 -6.63 14.49
CA MET A 1 35.36 -6.38 13.19
C MET A 1 36.22 -7.60 12.89
N SER A 2 36.26 -8.06 11.64
CA SER A 2 37.18 -9.11 11.20
C SER A 2 38.60 -8.57 11.06
N VAL A 3 39.60 -9.43 11.24
CA VAL A 3 41.02 -9.14 10.99
C VAL A 3 41.43 -9.90 9.72
N PRO A 4 42.03 -9.26 8.70
CA PRO A 4 42.45 -9.96 7.49
C PRO A 4 43.64 -10.89 7.77
N SER A 5 43.52 -12.16 7.35
CA SER A 5 44.56 -13.17 7.47
C SER A 5 45.83 -12.83 6.67
N ASN A 6 45.67 -12.15 5.53
CA ASN A 6 46.77 -11.60 4.73
C ASN A 6 46.48 -10.14 4.39
N ARG A 7 47.39 -9.24 4.79
CA ARG A 7 47.22 -7.79 4.73
C ARG A 7 47.47 -7.22 3.33
N ASP A 8 48.48 -7.72 2.63
CA ASP A 8 48.77 -7.33 1.24
C ASP A 8 47.63 -7.75 0.30
N HIS A 9 47.07 -8.93 0.53
CA HIS A 9 45.91 -9.42 -0.20
C HIS A 9 44.67 -8.58 0.10
N HIS A 10 44.44 -8.17 1.36
CA HIS A 10 43.35 -7.26 1.73
C HIS A 10 43.48 -5.90 1.03
N TYR A 11 44.67 -5.29 1.03
CA TYR A 11 44.92 -4.03 0.32
C TYR A 11 44.71 -4.15 -1.19
N ARG A 12 45.20 -5.22 -1.84
CA ARG A 12 44.95 -5.49 -3.27
C ARG A 12 43.46 -5.62 -3.57
N ASN A 13 42.71 -6.35 -2.74
CA ASN A 13 41.26 -6.49 -2.89
C ASN A 13 40.55 -5.13 -2.79
N LEU A 14 40.90 -4.29 -1.79
CA LEU A 14 40.35 -2.93 -1.68
C LEU A 14 40.67 -2.08 -2.92
N ARG A 15 41.92 -2.08 -3.37
CA ARG A 15 42.35 -1.36 -4.59
C ARG A 15 41.57 -1.83 -5.81
N ASP A 16 41.53 -3.14 -6.04
CA ASP A 16 40.96 -3.71 -7.26
C ASP A 16 39.42 -3.60 -7.28
N ARG A 17 38.78 -3.55 -6.10
CA ARG A 17 37.34 -3.30 -5.92
C ARG A 17 36.94 -1.83 -6.10
N PHE A 18 37.79 -0.87 -5.72
CA PHE A 18 37.45 0.55 -5.72
C PHE A 18 38.15 1.39 -6.80
N THR A 19 39.09 0.83 -7.56
CA THR A 19 39.71 1.50 -8.71
C THR A 19 38.66 1.93 -9.74
N ASN A 20 38.69 3.21 -10.12
CA ASN A 20 37.71 3.87 -11.00
C ASN A 20 36.25 3.85 -10.49
N CYS A 21 35.98 3.42 -9.26
CA CYS A 21 34.65 3.39 -8.68
C CYS A 21 34.16 4.81 -8.38
N THR A 22 32.95 5.14 -8.84
CA THR A 22 32.29 6.44 -8.56
C THR A 22 31.09 6.33 -7.62
N TYR A 23 30.53 5.13 -7.47
CA TYR A 23 29.30 4.86 -6.72
C TYR A 23 29.45 3.49 -6.02
N VAL A 24 29.43 3.48 -4.69
CA VAL A 24 29.61 2.26 -3.89
C VAL A 24 28.24 1.71 -3.46
N ASP A 25 27.81 0.62 -4.09
CA ASP A 25 26.61 -0.13 -3.68
C ASP A 25 26.93 -1.04 -2.47
N GLY A 26 26.87 -0.45 -1.29
CA GLY A 26 27.21 -1.05 0.00
C GLY A 26 28.04 -0.10 0.87
N ASN A 27 28.85 -0.67 1.76
CA ASN A 27 29.73 0.09 2.64
C ASN A 27 31.10 0.37 1.98
N LEU A 28 31.75 1.45 2.40
CA LEU A 28 33.17 1.70 2.15
C LEU A 28 33.95 1.43 3.45
N GLU A 29 34.73 0.36 3.48
CA GLU A 29 35.43 -0.12 4.67
C GLU A 29 36.96 -0.09 4.43
N LEU A 30 37.65 0.87 5.04
CA LEU A 30 39.11 1.01 5.01
C LEU A 30 39.68 0.53 6.34
N THR A 31 40.18 -0.71 6.39
CA THR A 31 40.60 -1.32 7.66
C THR A 31 41.99 -1.96 7.61
N TRP A 32 42.69 -1.93 8.75
CA TRP A 32 43.98 -2.63 8.96
C TRP A 32 45.10 -2.22 7.99
N LEU A 33 45.10 -0.97 7.50
CA LEU A 33 46.09 -0.44 6.57
C LEU A 33 47.22 0.28 7.33
N GLN A 34 48.17 -0.49 7.86
CA GLN A 34 49.23 0.04 8.74
C GLN A 34 50.59 0.27 8.08
N ASP A 35 50.80 -0.18 6.83
CA ASP A 35 51.97 0.31 6.07
C ASP A 35 51.67 1.72 5.58
N THR A 36 52.44 2.69 6.08
CA THR A 36 52.32 4.12 5.79
C THR A 36 52.61 4.48 4.34
N LYS A 37 53.17 3.54 3.54
CA LYS A 37 53.52 3.70 2.13
C LYS A 37 52.43 3.25 1.15
N LEU A 38 51.31 2.71 1.64
CA LEU A 38 50.21 2.26 0.78
C LEU A 38 49.50 3.46 0.13
N ASP A 39 49.30 3.37 -1.18
CA ASP A 39 48.61 4.39 -1.96
C ASP A 39 47.09 4.21 -1.91
N LEU A 40 46.34 5.28 -1.64
CA LEU A 40 44.87 5.31 -1.67
C LEU A 40 44.31 6.20 -2.79
N SER A 41 45.15 6.65 -3.73
CA SER A 41 44.74 7.50 -4.86
C SER A 41 43.56 6.95 -5.67
N PHE A 42 43.40 5.63 -5.72
CA PHE A 42 42.28 4.97 -6.40
C PHE A 42 40.90 5.38 -5.87
N LEU A 43 40.81 5.82 -4.61
CA LEU A 43 39.57 6.32 -3.98
C LEU A 43 39.10 7.67 -4.54
N GLN A 44 39.94 8.41 -5.28
CA GLN A 44 39.66 9.78 -5.74
C GLN A 44 38.43 9.95 -6.66
N HIS A 45 37.86 8.84 -7.13
CA HIS A 45 36.72 8.82 -8.04
C HIS A 45 35.37 8.67 -7.31
N ILE A 46 35.37 8.18 -6.07
CA ILE A 46 34.14 7.89 -5.31
C ILE A 46 33.38 9.18 -5.04
N ARG A 47 32.08 9.20 -5.38
CA ARG A 47 31.15 10.32 -5.14
C ARG A 47 30.05 9.99 -4.14
N GLU A 48 29.62 8.73 -4.10
CA GLU A 48 28.49 8.30 -3.30
C GLU A 48 28.73 6.92 -2.68
N VAL A 49 28.31 6.75 -1.43
CA VAL A 49 28.28 5.47 -0.71
C VAL A 49 26.85 5.21 -0.22
N THR A 50 26.27 4.06 -0.58
CA THR A 50 24.86 3.77 -0.23
C THR A 50 24.68 3.27 1.20
N GLY A 51 25.68 2.57 1.74
CA GLY A 51 25.76 2.14 3.13
C GLY A 51 26.45 3.16 4.03
N TYR A 52 27.33 2.66 4.90
CA TYR A 52 28.18 3.48 5.78
C TYR A 52 29.62 3.58 5.28
N VAL A 53 30.39 4.51 5.86
CA VAL A 53 31.85 4.61 5.71
C VAL A 53 32.52 4.24 7.04
N LEU A 54 33.43 3.27 7.02
CA LEU A 54 34.21 2.82 8.16
C LEU A 54 35.71 3.00 7.88
N ILE A 55 36.43 3.66 8.79
CA ILE A 55 37.88 3.78 8.77
C ILE A 55 38.42 3.27 10.11
N SER A 56 39.24 2.22 10.10
CA SER A 56 39.72 1.63 11.36
C SER A 56 41.11 0.97 11.29
N HIS A 57 41.97 1.24 12.26
CA HIS A 57 43.34 0.71 12.29
C HIS A 57 44.13 1.04 11.01
N VAL A 58 44.07 2.31 10.59
CA VAL A 58 44.78 2.86 9.43
C VAL A 58 45.87 3.84 9.90
N ASP A 59 47.12 3.59 9.48
CA ASP A 59 48.28 4.40 9.87
C ASP A 59 48.83 5.27 8.71
N ILE A 60 48.23 5.16 7.52
CA ILE A 60 48.49 6.04 6.36
C ILE A 60 48.20 7.50 6.75
N GLN A 61 49.13 8.41 6.46
CA GLN A 61 49.10 9.78 7.03
C GLN A 61 47.95 10.65 6.54
N GLN A 62 47.50 10.50 5.29
CA GLN A 62 46.40 11.29 4.72
C GLN A 62 45.43 10.34 4.01
N ILE A 63 44.13 10.44 4.33
CA ILE A 63 43.07 9.77 3.57
C ILE A 63 42.27 10.84 2.83
N VAL A 64 42.38 10.86 1.50
CA VAL A 64 41.78 11.90 0.66
C VAL A 64 40.64 11.30 -0.16
N LEU A 65 39.43 11.81 0.07
CA LEU A 65 38.17 11.44 -0.61
C LEU A 65 37.58 12.71 -1.26
N PRO A 66 38.27 13.30 -2.26
CA PRO A 66 38.08 14.68 -2.70
C PRO A 66 36.80 14.90 -3.51
N ARG A 67 36.05 13.82 -3.81
CA ARG A 67 34.81 13.84 -4.59
C ARG A 67 33.62 13.21 -3.87
N LEU A 68 33.81 12.64 -2.67
CA LEU A 68 32.73 12.01 -1.90
C LEU A 68 31.75 13.10 -1.45
N GLN A 69 30.53 13.07 -1.97
CA GLN A 69 29.50 14.09 -1.77
C GLN A 69 28.41 13.65 -0.79
N ILE A 70 28.03 12.38 -0.82
CA ILE A 70 26.93 11.82 -0.03
C ILE A 70 27.27 10.44 0.53
N ILE A 71 26.88 10.23 1.79
CA ILE A 71 26.74 8.91 2.43
C ILE A 71 25.25 8.71 2.73
N ARG A 72 24.62 7.66 2.18
CA ARG A 72 23.17 7.47 2.35
C ARG A 72 22.76 6.77 3.63
N GLY A 73 23.62 5.93 4.22
CA GLY A 73 23.31 5.21 5.45
C GLY A 73 22.12 4.24 5.34
N ARG A 74 21.94 3.58 4.19
CA ARG A 74 20.93 2.49 4.02
C ARG A 74 21.27 1.26 4.88
N THR A 75 22.56 1.06 5.11
CA THR A 75 23.13 0.20 6.16
C THR A 75 23.95 1.10 7.07
N LEU A 76 23.88 0.87 8.38
CA LEU A 76 24.60 1.63 9.39
C LEU A 76 25.55 0.74 10.18
N PHE A 77 26.68 1.29 10.60
CA PHE A 77 27.65 0.59 11.45
C PHE A 77 27.18 0.65 12.90
N LYS A 78 27.12 -0.50 13.58
CA LYS A 78 26.70 -0.60 15.00
C LYS A 78 27.86 -1.13 15.84
N LEU A 79 27.93 -0.68 17.10
CA LEU A 79 28.88 -1.21 18.10
C LEU A 79 28.16 -2.22 19.00
N ASN A 80 28.78 -3.37 19.30
CA ASN A 80 28.21 -4.38 20.19
C ASN A 80 27.98 -3.92 21.65
N ILE A 81 28.30 -2.66 21.96
CA ILE A 81 28.28 -2.04 23.30
C ILE A 81 27.49 -0.71 23.34
N SER A 82 26.80 -0.35 22.26
CA SER A 82 26.02 0.88 22.17
C SER A 82 24.95 0.78 21.10
N ASP A 83 23.73 1.22 21.42
CA ASP A 83 22.60 1.27 20.47
C ASP A 83 22.75 2.40 19.42
N GLN A 84 23.88 3.13 19.42
CA GLN A 84 24.17 4.15 18.42
C GLN A 84 24.55 3.53 17.06
N GLU A 85 23.92 4.05 16.00
CA GLU A 85 24.11 3.61 14.63
C GLU A 85 24.78 4.70 13.79
N PHE A 86 25.86 4.36 13.09
CA PHE A 86 26.76 5.32 12.45
C PHE A 86 26.73 5.23 10.93
N GLY A 87 26.57 6.38 10.26
CA GLY A 87 26.76 6.53 8.81
C GLY A 87 28.23 6.74 8.45
N LEU A 88 29.00 7.38 9.34
CA LEU A 88 30.45 7.52 9.25
C LEU A 88 31.08 7.16 10.60
N PHE A 89 31.99 6.18 10.61
CA PHE A 89 32.71 5.78 11.82
C PHE A 89 34.22 5.69 11.57
N VAL A 90 35.00 6.38 12.39
CA VAL A 90 36.45 6.57 12.24
C VAL A 90 37.11 6.28 13.58
N THR A 91 37.92 5.22 13.68
CA THR A 91 38.47 4.82 14.98
C THR A 91 39.86 4.17 14.95
N TYR A 92 40.59 4.28 16.07
CA TYR A 92 41.88 3.62 16.31
C TYR A 92 42.91 3.78 15.18
N SER A 93 42.93 4.96 14.53
CA SER A 93 43.77 5.23 13.36
C SER A 93 44.82 6.31 13.66
N GLN A 94 46.01 6.18 13.07
CA GLN A 94 47.16 7.10 13.25
C GLN A 94 47.28 8.16 12.14
N MET A 95 46.35 8.21 11.20
CA MET A 95 46.25 9.24 10.16
C MET A 95 46.23 10.68 10.74
N HIS A 96 46.77 11.63 9.98
CA HIS A 96 46.90 13.04 10.35
C HIS A 96 45.74 13.88 9.81
N THR A 97 45.25 13.60 8.60
CA THR A 97 44.09 14.28 8.00
C THR A 97 43.13 13.29 7.34
N LEU A 98 41.84 13.64 7.33
CA LEU A 98 40.77 12.94 6.62
C LEU A 98 40.04 13.96 5.74
N GLU A 99 40.39 14.00 4.47
CA GLU A 99 40.10 15.11 3.57
C GLU A 99 38.89 14.80 2.70
N MET A 100 37.72 15.30 3.12
CA MET A 100 36.42 15.12 2.45
C MET A 100 35.77 16.45 2.00
N PRO A 101 36.49 17.36 1.30
CA PRO A 101 36.00 18.71 0.98
C PRO A 101 34.71 18.76 0.14
N ALA A 102 34.35 17.67 -0.54
CA ALA A 102 33.11 17.57 -1.30
C ALA A 102 31.90 17.07 -0.47
N LEU A 103 32.08 16.58 0.76
CA LEU A 103 31.03 15.92 1.54
C LEU A 103 30.02 16.96 2.05
N ARG A 104 28.74 16.76 1.71
CA ARG A 104 27.65 17.67 2.05
C ARG A 104 26.49 17.00 2.78
N ASP A 105 26.26 15.71 2.57
CA ASP A 105 25.05 15.04 3.08
C ASP A 105 25.36 13.66 3.69
N ILE A 106 24.95 13.47 4.95
CA ILE A 106 24.82 12.16 5.59
C ILE A 106 23.32 11.97 5.88
N LEU A 107 22.64 11.22 5.00
CA LEU A 107 21.18 11.13 5.02
C LEU A 107 20.62 10.32 6.20
N SER A 108 21.44 9.43 6.78
CA SER A 108 21.06 8.54 7.88
C SER A 108 22.29 8.14 8.70
N GLY A 109 22.09 7.93 10.01
CA GLY A 109 23.12 7.55 10.98
C GLY A 109 23.96 8.71 11.53
N SER A 110 24.45 8.52 12.76
CA SER A 110 25.38 9.45 13.44
C SER A 110 26.79 9.41 12.85
N VAL A 111 27.64 10.34 13.30
CA VAL A 111 29.08 10.37 13.00
C VAL A 111 29.87 10.04 14.26
N GLY A 112 30.84 9.12 14.19
CA GLY A 112 31.68 8.73 15.33
C GLY A 112 33.17 8.85 15.03
N ILE A 113 33.87 9.70 15.76
CA ILE A 113 35.32 9.94 15.61
C ILE A 113 36.01 9.57 16.93
N PHE A 114 36.42 8.30 17.08
CA PHE A 114 36.81 7.71 18.36
C PHE A 114 38.28 7.25 18.40
N ASN A 115 39.10 7.84 19.27
CA ASN A 115 40.48 7.41 19.57
C ASN A 115 41.41 7.40 18.33
N ASN A 116 41.39 8.47 17.54
CA ASN A 116 42.32 8.69 16.43
C ASN A 116 43.41 9.69 16.89
N TYR A 117 44.67 9.26 16.97
CA TYR A 117 45.66 9.95 17.80
C TYR A 117 46.23 11.23 17.17
N ASN A 118 46.55 11.21 15.87
CA ASN A 118 47.19 12.33 15.16
C ASN A 118 46.20 13.20 14.36
N LEU A 119 44.91 12.87 14.41
CA LEU A 119 43.88 13.35 13.47
C LEU A 119 43.47 14.80 13.75
N CYS A 120 43.71 15.67 12.77
CA CYS A 120 43.43 17.09 12.85
C CYS A 120 42.06 17.50 12.27
N HIS A 121 41.68 18.75 12.52
CA HIS A 121 40.56 19.51 11.94
C HIS A 121 39.11 19.01 12.14
N MET A 122 38.86 17.74 12.53
CA MET A 122 37.50 17.18 12.68
C MET A 122 36.59 17.96 13.66
N ARG A 123 37.18 18.67 14.62
CA ARG A 123 36.49 19.57 15.58
C ARG A 123 36.10 20.93 14.99
N THR A 124 36.61 21.29 13.81
CA THR A 124 36.32 22.57 13.12
C THR A 124 35.13 22.46 12.16
N ILE A 125 34.79 21.23 11.74
CA ILE A 125 33.68 20.95 10.84
C ILE A 125 32.35 21.23 11.55
N ASP A 126 31.50 22.04 10.92
CA ASP A 126 30.07 22.12 11.23
C ASP A 126 29.39 20.83 10.76
N TRP A 127 29.03 19.97 11.72
CA TRP A 127 28.35 18.71 11.44
C TRP A 127 26.83 18.87 11.30
N GLU A 128 26.25 20.00 11.72
CA GLU A 128 24.82 20.29 11.51
C GLU A 128 24.55 20.66 10.04
N GLU A 129 25.51 21.27 9.35
CA GLU A 129 25.48 21.43 7.88
C GLU A 129 25.44 20.08 7.15
N ILE A 130 26.13 19.05 7.65
CA ILE A 130 26.33 17.78 6.93
C ILE A 130 25.25 16.74 7.26
N ILE A 131 24.90 16.57 8.54
CA ILE A 131 24.00 15.51 8.99
C ILE A 131 22.54 15.86 8.69
N SER A 132 21.81 14.93 8.07
CA SER A 132 20.39 15.07 7.73
C SER A 132 19.50 13.97 8.31
N GLY A 133 20.07 12.96 8.98
CA GLY A 133 19.30 11.93 9.68
C GLY A 133 18.57 12.48 10.93
N PRO A 134 17.31 12.09 11.19
CA PRO A 134 16.59 12.52 12.40
C PRO A 134 17.27 11.94 13.64
N ASN A 135 17.45 12.77 14.68
CA ASN A 135 18.14 12.45 15.94
C ASN A 135 19.61 11.99 15.79
N ALA A 136 20.19 12.04 14.58
CA ALA A 136 21.61 11.77 14.36
C ALA A 136 22.47 12.96 14.78
N SER A 137 23.67 12.69 15.31
CA SER A 137 24.61 13.73 15.76
C SER A 137 26.06 13.27 15.62
N MET A 138 27.02 14.16 15.94
CA MET A 138 28.45 13.83 15.91
C MET A 138 28.97 13.55 17.32
N HIS A 139 29.62 12.39 17.48
CA HIS A 139 30.25 11.93 18.71
C HIS A 139 31.77 11.88 18.51
N TYR A 140 32.49 12.80 19.15
CA TYR A 140 33.96 12.82 19.19
C TYR A 140 34.43 12.27 20.54
N MET A 141 35.33 11.28 20.51
CA MET A 141 35.93 10.70 21.72
C MET A 141 37.44 10.59 21.53
N TYR A 142 38.19 11.10 22.51
CA TYR A 142 39.65 10.98 22.57
C TYR A 142 40.03 10.57 23.99
N ASN A 143 40.35 9.29 24.17
CA ASN A 143 40.62 8.68 25.47
C ASN A 143 42.10 8.25 25.60
N PHE A 144 43.00 9.19 25.33
CA PHE A 144 44.45 9.04 25.54
C PHE A 144 44.91 9.97 26.68
N THR A 145 46.02 9.60 27.34
CA THR A 145 46.60 10.38 28.46
C THR A 145 47.46 11.55 28.01
N SER A 146 48.01 11.52 26.80
CA SER A 146 48.67 12.66 26.15
C SER A 146 47.62 13.55 25.45
N PRO A 147 47.84 14.88 25.38
CA PRO A 147 46.88 15.79 24.75
C PRO A 147 46.79 15.61 23.23
N GLU A 148 45.66 16.02 22.65
CA GLU A 148 45.46 16.09 21.20
C GLU A 148 46.59 16.90 20.53
N ARG A 149 47.04 16.42 19.36
CA ARG A 149 48.12 17.02 18.58
C ARG A 149 47.80 18.49 18.23
N GLN A 150 48.76 19.39 18.42
CA GLN A 150 48.61 20.77 17.98
C GLN A 150 48.62 20.83 16.44
N CYS A 151 47.46 21.12 15.86
CA CYS A 151 47.23 21.18 14.42
C CYS A 151 47.45 22.59 13.86
N ALA A 152 47.68 22.69 12.54
CA ALA A 152 47.60 23.95 11.82
C ALA A 152 46.16 24.52 11.86
N SER A 153 46.04 25.85 11.76
CA SER A 153 44.74 26.50 11.58
C SER A 153 44.20 26.27 10.16
N CYS A 154 42.87 26.34 10.00
CA CYS A 154 42.25 26.38 8.69
C CYS A 154 42.77 27.57 7.86
N HIS A 155 42.76 27.44 6.53
CA HIS A 155 43.22 28.50 5.63
C HIS A 155 42.34 29.77 5.79
N PRO A 156 42.89 31.01 5.75
CA PRO A 156 42.12 32.23 6.02
C PRO A 156 40.94 32.55 5.08
N THR A 157 40.74 31.76 4.02
CA THR A 157 39.58 31.85 3.11
C THR A 157 38.41 30.96 3.52
N CYS A 158 38.59 30.07 4.52
CA CYS A 158 37.52 29.21 5.00
C CYS A 158 36.55 30.03 5.85
N GLN A 159 35.25 29.96 5.55
CA GLN A 159 34.21 30.71 6.28
C GLN A 159 34.00 30.18 7.70
N ALA A 160 34.24 28.89 7.91
CA ALA A 160 34.25 28.22 9.21
C ALA A 160 35.22 27.01 9.17
N GLY A 161 34.69 25.79 9.09
CA GLY A 161 35.49 24.56 9.16
C GLY A 161 36.41 24.28 7.97
N CYS A 162 37.32 23.33 8.17
CA CYS A 162 38.13 22.72 7.12
C CYS A 162 38.40 21.23 7.41
N TRP A 163 38.67 20.45 6.36
CA TRP A 163 39.00 19.02 6.45
C TRP A 163 40.51 18.74 6.57
N GLY A 164 41.34 19.75 6.31
CA GLY A 164 42.78 19.67 6.14
C GLY A 164 43.36 21.05 5.84
N GLU A 165 44.64 21.09 5.50
CA GLU A 165 45.35 22.34 5.20
C GLU A 165 45.03 22.87 3.78
N GLY A 166 45.16 24.19 3.59
CA GLY A 166 44.99 24.87 2.30
C GLY A 166 43.54 25.23 1.92
N PRO A 167 43.35 26.12 0.92
CA PRO A 167 42.03 26.67 0.56
C PRO A 167 41.07 25.65 -0.07
N HIS A 168 41.59 24.56 -0.64
CA HIS A 168 40.77 23.51 -1.25
C HIS A 168 40.10 22.59 -0.22
N ASN A 169 40.57 22.60 1.03
CA ASN A 169 40.03 21.82 2.14
C ASN A 169 39.00 22.58 3.00
N CYS A 170 38.66 23.83 2.66
CA CYS A 170 37.60 24.56 3.36
C CYS A 170 36.25 23.84 3.25
N GLN A 171 35.53 23.74 4.36
CA GLN A 171 34.16 23.23 4.39
C GLN A 171 33.25 24.10 3.51
N GLN A 172 32.30 23.46 2.83
CA GLN A 172 31.41 24.07 1.87
C GLN A 172 29.96 23.97 2.37
N PHE A 173 29.24 25.09 2.36
CA PHE A 173 27.89 25.19 2.96
C PHE A 173 26.77 25.08 1.93
N SER A 174 25.62 24.56 2.35
CA SER A 174 24.47 24.19 1.51
C SER A 174 23.16 23.99 2.27
N LYS A 175 23.14 24.11 3.60
CA LYS A 175 21.97 23.90 4.48
C LYS A 175 21.84 25.02 5.52
N THR A 176 22.89 25.31 6.29
CA THR A 176 22.81 26.30 7.39
C THR A 176 22.84 27.75 6.88
N THR A 177 23.48 28.00 5.73
CA THR A 177 23.58 29.32 5.10
C THR A 177 22.40 29.69 4.18
N CYS A 178 21.33 28.88 4.15
CA CYS A 178 20.24 29.02 3.19
C CYS A 178 19.19 30.06 3.61
N SER A 179 18.44 30.58 2.64
CA SER A 179 17.27 31.40 2.93
C SER A 179 16.18 30.57 3.65
N PRO A 180 15.47 31.13 4.64
CA PRO A 180 14.33 30.45 5.28
C PRO A 180 13.19 30.04 4.33
N GLN A 181 13.17 30.57 3.09
CA GLN A 181 12.22 30.16 2.05
C GLN A 181 12.61 28.84 1.35
N CYS A 182 13.84 28.35 1.54
CA CYS A 182 14.23 27.02 1.07
C CYS A 182 13.58 25.96 1.97
N ALA A 183 12.58 25.23 1.46
CA ALA A 183 11.70 24.35 2.22
C ALA A 183 12.41 23.11 2.82
N GLN A 184 13.14 23.31 3.93
CA GLN A 184 14.02 22.32 4.59
C GLN A 184 15.05 21.66 3.63
N GLY A 185 15.30 22.32 2.49
CA GLY A 185 16.12 21.82 1.39
C GLY A 185 17.49 22.48 1.33
N ARG A 186 18.34 21.94 0.46
CA ARG A 186 19.69 22.48 0.21
C ARG A 186 19.61 23.79 -0.61
N CYS A 187 20.69 24.57 -0.65
CA CYS A 187 20.86 25.76 -1.47
C CYS A 187 22.25 25.82 -2.14
N PHE A 188 22.39 26.71 -3.14
CA PHE A 188 23.65 27.08 -3.78
C PHE A 188 24.09 28.52 -3.48
N GLY A 189 23.34 29.22 -2.62
CA GLY A 189 23.61 30.56 -2.14
C GLY A 189 22.55 31.02 -1.11
N PRO A 190 22.77 32.14 -0.40
CA PRO A 190 21.92 32.56 0.71
C PRO A 190 20.61 33.26 0.29
N LYS A 191 20.43 33.64 -0.98
CA LYS A 191 19.23 34.38 -1.41
C LYS A 191 18.02 33.44 -1.62
N PRO A 192 16.77 33.91 -1.51
CA PRO A 192 15.58 33.08 -1.74
C PRO A 192 15.47 32.43 -3.13
N ARG A 193 16.17 32.97 -4.14
CA ARG A 193 16.24 32.41 -5.50
C ARG A 193 17.40 31.42 -5.70
N GLU A 194 18.17 31.16 -4.66
CA GLU A 194 19.37 30.30 -4.67
C GLU A 194 19.13 28.97 -3.93
N CYS A 195 17.86 28.62 -3.67
CA CYS A 195 17.44 27.31 -3.18
C CYS A 195 17.57 26.22 -4.27
N CYS A 196 17.89 25.00 -3.86
CA CYS A 196 17.86 23.82 -4.74
C CYS A 196 16.45 23.25 -4.88
N HIS A 197 16.22 22.42 -5.89
CA HIS A 197 15.01 21.60 -5.96
C HIS A 197 14.94 20.62 -4.79
N LEU A 198 13.75 20.35 -4.25
CA LEU A 198 13.48 19.41 -3.15
C LEU A 198 13.79 17.93 -3.44
N PHE A 199 14.31 17.62 -4.64
CA PHE A 199 14.81 16.28 -5.02
C PHE A 199 16.35 16.21 -5.06
N CYS A 200 17.05 17.34 -4.83
CA CYS A 200 18.49 17.36 -4.65
C CYS A 200 18.87 16.91 -3.24
N ALA A 201 20.03 16.30 -3.10
CA ALA A 201 20.73 16.08 -1.84
C ALA A 201 22.17 16.62 -1.96
N GLY A 202 22.75 17.03 -0.83
CA GLY A 202 24.05 17.69 -0.72
C GLY A 202 24.15 19.10 -1.32
N GLY A 203 23.34 19.44 -2.34
CA GLY A 203 23.34 20.74 -2.96
C GLY A 203 23.00 20.69 -4.44
N CYS A 204 23.27 21.80 -5.12
CA CYS A 204 23.01 21.98 -6.55
C CYS A 204 23.91 23.08 -7.12
N THR A 205 23.85 23.28 -8.43
CA THR A 205 24.43 24.42 -9.17
C THR A 205 23.37 25.39 -9.70
N GLY A 206 22.09 25.13 -9.41
CA GLY A 206 20.92 25.84 -9.93
C GLY A 206 19.62 25.29 -9.33
N PRO A 207 18.46 25.91 -9.62
CA PRO A 207 17.20 25.62 -8.92
C PRO A 207 16.43 24.39 -9.45
N THR A 208 16.84 23.76 -10.55
CA THR A 208 16.06 22.69 -11.21
C THR A 208 16.48 21.28 -10.79
N GLN A 209 15.64 20.29 -11.12
CA GLN A 209 15.91 18.86 -10.90
C GLN A 209 17.14 18.32 -11.66
N LYS A 210 17.68 19.08 -12.63
CA LYS A 210 18.89 18.73 -13.39
C LYS A 210 20.17 19.28 -12.78
N ASP A 211 20.05 20.30 -11.93
CA ASP A 211 21.19 21.05 -11.39
C ASP A 211 21.67 20.49 -10.05
N CYS A 212 21.02 19.45 -9.52
CA CYS A 212 21.40 18.78 -8.28
C CYS A 212 22.81 18.17 -8.36
N LEU A 213 23.60 18.29 -7.28
CA LEU A 213 24.90 17.61 -7.19
C LEU A 213 24.74 16.08 -7.13
N ALA A 214 23.73 15.62 -6.37
CA ALA A 214 23.26 14.24 -6.35
C ALA A 214 21.76 14.21 -5.98
N CYS A 215 21.10 13.07 -6.23
CA CYS A 215 19.65 12.92 -6.06
C CYS A 215 19.28 12.37 -4.68
N ARG A 216 18.24 12.95 -4.06
CA ARG A 216 17.70 12.48 -2.78
C ARG A 216 17.11 11.06 -2.88
N ASN A 217 16.31 10.81 -3.92
CA ASN A 217 15.66 9.52 -4.16
C ASN A 217 16.30 8.77 -5.35
N PHE A 218 15.94 9.15 -6.59
CA PHE A 218 16.42 8.49 -7.80
C PHE A 218 17.02 9.46 -8.83
N TYR A 219 18.08 9.01 -9.50
CA TYR A 219 18.66 9.62 -10.70
C TYR A 219 18.10 8.95 -11.97
N ASP A 220 17.58 9.75 -12.90
CA ASP A 220 16.98 9.29 -14.15
C ASP A 220 17.41 10.19 -15.33
N ASP A 221 18.32 9.68 -16.17
CA ASP A 221 18.89 10.35 -17.37
C ASP A 221 19.29 11.83 -17.16
N GLY A 222 19.93 12.13 -16.02
CA GLY A 222 20.36 13.50 -15.67
C GLY A 222 19.31 14.35 -14.94
N VAL A 223 18.21 13.75 -14.48
CA VAL A 223 17.15 14.40 -13.69
C VAL A 223 16.98 13.67 -12.35
N CYS A 224 16.94 14.40 -11.25
CA CYS A 224 16.56 13.84 -9.95
C CYS A 224 15.03 13.75 -9.83
N LYS A 225 14.51 12.55 -9.55
CA LYS A 225 13.08 12.25 -9.42
C LYS A 225 12.76 11.59 -8.08
N GLN A 226 11.49 11.71 -7.67
CA GLN A 226 10.98 11.06 -6.46
C GLN A 226 10.91 9.52 -6.60
N GLU A 227 10.53 9.05 -7.79
CA GLU A 227 10.31 7.64 -8.16
C GLU A 227 10.77 7.42 -9.62
N CYS A 228 11.05 6.17 -9.99
CA CYS A 228 11.33 5.80 -11.37
C CYS A 228 10.04 5.70 -12.21
N PRO A 229 10.11 5.93 -13.53
CA PRO A 229 8.97 5.73 -14.44
C PRO A 229 8.33 4.33 -14.26
N PRO A 230 7.04 4.23 -13.89
CA PRO A 230 6.42 2.96 -13.54
C PRO A 230 6.32 2.02 -14.75
N MET A 231 6.39 0.71 -14.52
CA MET A 231 6.36 -0.32 -15.58
C MET A 231 5.00 -0.43 -16.29
N GLN A 232 3.93 0.07 -15.66
CA GLN A 232 2.59 0.14 -16.23
C GLN A 232 2.04 1.56 -16.11
N LYS A 233 1.19 1.94 -17.06
CA LYS A 233 0.52 3.23 -17.14
C LYS A 233 -0.98 3.00 -17.33
N TYR A 234 -1.80 3.71 -16.57
CA TYR A 234 -3.24 3.65 -16.73
C TYR A 234 -3.68 4.40 -17.99
N ASN A 235 -4.44 3.75 -18.85
CA ASN A 235 -5.02 4.36 -20.05
C ASN A 235 -6.48 4.77 -19.75
N PRO A 236 -6.78 6.09 -19.64
CA PRO A 236 -8.11 6.57 -19.28
C PRO A 236 -9.15 6.40 -20.39
N THR A 237 -8.77 5.90 -21.58
CA THR A 237 -9.66 5.72 -22.73
C THR A 237 -10.37 4.37 -22.68
N ASN A 238 -9.67 3.32 -22.25
CA ASN A 238 -10.18 1.95 -22.14
C ASN A 238 -10.27 1.46 -20.68
N TYR A 239 -9.85 2.29 -19.71
CA TYR A 239 -9.84 2.02 -18.28
C TYR A 239 -8.93 0.85 -17.85
N LEU A 240 -7.93 0.50 -18.66
CA LEU A 240 -6.99 -0.60 -18.43
C LEU A 240 -5.58 -0.11 -18.03
N TRP A 241 -4.80 -1.03 -17.46
CA TRP A 241 -3.37 -0.84 -17.23
C TRP A 241 -2.58 -1.41 -18.41
N GLU A 242 -1.78 -0.56 -19.07
CA GLU A 242 -0.99 -0.92 -20.24
C GLU A 242 0.52 -0.86 -19.90
N PRO A 243 1.38 -1.68 -20.54
CA PRO A 243 2.82 -1.58 -20.36
C PRO A 243 3.33 -0.19 -20.75
N ASN A 244 4.11 0.45 -19.87
CA ASN A 244 4.64 1.79 -20.13
C ASN A 244 5.92 1.70 -20.98
N PRO A 245 5.98 2.27 -22.20
CA PRO A 245 7.19 2.25 -23.03
C PRO A 245 8.40 2.96 -22.40
N ASP A 246 8.14 3.95 -21.53
CA ASP A 246 9.16 4.69 -20.80
C ASP A 246 9.51 4.07 -19.43
N GLY A 247 8.94 2.90 -19.10
CA GLY A 247 9.13 2.23 -17.81
C GLY A 247 10.59 1.89 -17.52
N LYS A 248 11.03 2.09 -16.27
CA LYS A 248 12.39 1.78 -15.81
C LYS A 248 12.37 1.10 -14.45
N TYR A 249 13.31 0.18 -14.25
CA TYR A 249 13.53 -0.48 -12.98
C TYR A 249 14.38 0.40 -12.05
N ALA A 250 14.01 0.46 -10.78
CA ALA A 250 14.82 1.04 -9.72
C ALA A 250 16.01 0.10 -9.39
N TYR A 251 17.24 0.60 -9.57
CA TYR A 251 18.48 -0.07 -9.16
C TYR A 251 19.28 0.87 -8.24
N GLY A 252 19.37 0.52 -6.95
CA GLY A 252 20.06 1.36 -5.96
C GLY A 252 19.36 2.70 -5.76
N ALA A 253 19.94 3.77 -6.31
CA ALA A 253 19.39 5.13 -6.37
C ALA A 253 19.28 5.65 -7.83
N THR A 254 19.19 4.74 -8.81
CA THR A 254 19.22 5.05 -10.25
C THR A 254 18.09 4.31 -10.98
N CYS A 255 17.50 4.93 -12.00
CA CYS A 255 16.49 4.30 -12.87
C CYS A 255 17.14 3.71 -14.13
N VAL A 256 17.03 2.40 -14.33
CA VAL A 256 17.66 1.66 -15.44
C VAL A 256 16.61 0.97 -16.32
N ARG A 257 16.82 0.94 -17.64
CA ARG A 257 15.89 0.28 -18.60
C ARG A 257 15.89 -1.25 -18.46
N ASN A 258 17.02 -1.84 -18.07
CA ASN A 258 17.17 -3.26 -17.77
C ASN A 258 18.01 -3.43 -16.50
N CYS A 259 17.72 -4.46 -15.71
CA CYS A 259 18.58 -4.85 -14.61
C CYS A 259 19.88 -5.49 -15.13
N PRO A 260 21.03 -5.30 -14.43
CA PRO A 260 22.23 -6.10 -14.62
C PRO A 260 21.95 -7.62 -14.59
N GLU A 261 22.69 -8.41 -15.38
CA GLU A 261 22.43 -9.85 -15.59
C GLU A 261 22.44 -10.71 -14.30
N HIS A 262 23.14 -10.25 -13.26
CA HIS A 262 23.21 -10.91 -11.96
C HIS A 262 22.08 -10.52 -11.00
N LEU A 263 21.10 -9.72 -11.45
CA LEU A 263 19.96 -9.24 -10.67
C LEU A 263 18.63 -9.65 -11.31
N LEU A 264 17.66 -9.89 -10.45
CA LEU A 264 16.32 -10.32 -10.81
C LEU A 264 15.39 -9.11 -10.92
N LYS A 265 14.47 -9.14 -11.88
CA LYS A 265 13.43 -8.12 -12.04
C LYS A 265 12.25 -8.41 -11.12
N ASP A 266 11.85 -7.45 -10.30
CA ASP A 266 10.65 -7.54 -9.47
C ASP A 266 9.88 -6.22 -9.40
N ASN A 267 8.61 -6.20 -9.81
CA ASN A 267 7.66 -5.08 -9.64
C ASN A 267 8.18 -3.66 -10.02
N GLY A 268 9.16 -3.53 -10.92
CA GLY A 268 9.79 -2.24 -11.26
C GLY A 268 11.04 -1.90 -10.45
N ALA A 269 11.67 -2.88 -9.82
CA ALA A 269 12.98 -2.80 -9.16
C ALA A 269 13.90 -3.96 -9.59
N CYS A 270 15.20 -3.80 -9.35
CA CYS A 270 16.22 -4.83 -9.53
C CYS A 270 16.65 -5.38 -8.16
N VAL A 271 16.40 -6.66 -7.90
CA VAL A 271 16.63 -7.32 -6.60
C VAL A 271 17.66 -8.44 -6.72
N ARG A 272 18.45 -8.68 -5.66
CA ARG A 272 19.44 -9.78 -5.61
C ARG A 272 18.77 -11.15 -5.38
N THR A 273 17.65 -11.15 -4.67
CA THR A 273 16.84 -12.34 -4.34
C THR A 273 15.36 -11.96 -4.43
N CYS A 274 14.49 -12.88 -4.84
CA CYS A 274 13.05 -12.61 -4.90
C CYS A 274 12.41 -12.46 -3.49
N PRO A 275 11.31 -11.69 -3.37
CA PRO A 275 10.52 -11.63 -2.13
C PRO A 275 9.99 -13.01 -1.71
N PRO A 276 9.67 -13.24 -0.41
CA PRO A 276 9.31 -14.57 0.12
C PRO A 276 8.13 -15.30 -0.56
N ASN A 277 7.26 -14.57 -1.28
CA ASN A 277 6.10 -15.10 -2.00
C ASN A 277 6.36 -15.27 -3.52
N LYS A 278 7.61 -15.14 -3.97
CA LYS A 278 8.03 -15.21 -5.37
C LYS A 278 9.29 -16.07 -5.55
N MET A 279 9.39 -16.75 -6.68
CA MET A 279 10.57 -17.51 -7.09
C MET A 279 11.27 -16.88 -8.30
N ALA A 280 12.58 -17.09 -8.42
CA ALA A 280 13.35 -16.67 -9.58
C ALA A 280 13.05 -17.58 -10.78
N LYS A 281 12.59 -17.02 -11.90
CA LYS A 281 12.36 -17.73 -13.15
C LYS A 281 12.77 -16.86 -14.33
N ASN A 282 13.72 -17.34 -15.14
CA ASN A 282 14.23 -16.64 -16.33
C ASN A 282 14.69 -15.19 -16.08
N GLY A 283 15.23 -14.88 -14.90
CA GLY A 283 15.66 -13.53 -14.51
C GLY A 283 14.57 -12.63 -13.92
N GLU A 284 13.35 -13.13 -13.73
CA GLU A 284 12.23 -12.37 -13.13
C GLU A 284 11.67 -13.08 -11.90
N CYS A 285 11.09 -12.30 -10.98
CA CYS A 285 10.47 -12.81 -9.76
C CYS A 285 8.96 -13.06 -9.97
N VAL A 286 8.62 -14.34 -10.17
CA VAL A 286 7.24 -14.78 -10.44
C VAL A 286 6.57 -15.31 -9.15
N PRO A 287 5.27 -15.07 -8.92
CA PRO A 287 4.54 -15.65 -7.79
C PRO A 287 4.64 -17.18 -7.73
N CYS A 288 4.64 -17.74 -6.52
CA CYS A 288 4.72 -19.18 -6.32
C CYS A 288 3.35 -19.87 -6.44
N ASN A 289 3.32 -21.02 -7.12
CA ASN A 289 2.15 -21.89 -7.16
C ASN A 289 2.08 -22.75 -5.89
N GLY A 290 1.53 -22.18 -4.82
CA GLY A 290 1.53 -22.76 -3.47
C GLY A 290 2.72 -22.25 -2.64
N ALA A 291 3.20 -23.06 -1.69
CA ALA A 291 4.39 -22.72 -0.91
C ALA A 291 5.60 -22.48 -1.82
N CYS A 292 6.34 -21.40 -1.59
CA CYS A 292 7.53 -21.10 -2.40
C CYS A 292 8.64 -22.13 -2.22
N PRO A 293 9.45 -22.40 -3.27
CA PRO A 293 10.58 -23.29 -3.16
C PRO A 293 11.62 -22.81 -2.13
N LYS A 294 11.67 -23.46 -0.97
CA LYS A 294 12.69 -23.26 0.08
C LYS A 294 13.65 -24.44 0.02
N THR A 295 14.83 -24.20 -0.54
CA THR A 295 15.95 -25.15 -0.50
C THR A 295 16.61 -25.10 0.87
N CYS A 296 16.89 -26.27 1.44
CA CYS A 296 17.50 -26.43 2.75
C CYS A 296 18.61 -27.49 2.68
N PRO A 297 19.75 -27.32 3.36
CA PRO A 297 20.81 -28.33 3.35
C PRO A 297 20.39 -29.58 4.12
N GLY A 298 20.68 -30.76 3.57
CA GLY A 298 20.56 -32.04 4.27
C GLY A 298 21.66 -32.15 5.32
N GLN A 299 21.30 -32.42 6.57
CA GLN A 299 22.22 -32.48 7.72
C GLN A 299 22.47 -33.92 8.21
N GLY A 300 22.28 -34.93 7.35
CA GLY A 300 22.41 -36.34 7.69
C GLY A 300 21.29 -36.79 8.63
N ILE A 301 21.66 -37.19 9.85
CA ILE A 301 20.76 -37.71 10.89
C ILE A 301 19.80 -36.63 11.38
N VAL A 302 18.50 -36.88 11.23
CA VAL A 302 17.44 -36.06 11.81
C VAL A 302 17.42 -36.25 13.33
N HIS A 303 17.41 -35.17 14.10
CA HIS A 303 17.44 -35.18 15.56
C HIS A 303 16.75 -33.96 16.17
N SER A 304 16.48 -34.00 17.48
CA SER A 304 15.73 -32.96 18.19
C SER A 304 16.28 -31.53 18.00
N GLY A 305 17.59 -31.40 17.80
CA GLY A 305 18.26 -30.11 17.56
C GLY A 305 18.19 -29.55 16.12
N ASN A 306 17.89 -30.36 15.09
CA ASN A 306 17.86 -29.89 13.68
C ASN A 306 16.48 -29.92 13.03
N ILE A 307 15.51 -30.67 13.59
CA ILE A 307 14.19 -30.89 13.00
C ILE A 307 13.44 -29.60 12.60
N ASP A 308 13.45 -28.55 13.41
CA ASP A 308 12.74 -27.29 13.08
C ASP A 308 13.42 -26.47 11.96
N SER A 309 14.68 -26.75 11.61
CA SER A 309 15.33 -26.10 10.44
C SER A 309 14.65 -26.50 9.13
N PHE A 310 14.12 -27.72 9.07
CA PHE A 310 13.40 -28.28 7.93
C PHE A 310 11.98 -27.71 7.75
N ARG A 311 11.48 -26.90 8.70
CA ARG A 311 10.14 -26.29 8.64
C ARG A 311 9.96 -25.47 7.36
N GLY A 312 8.96 -25.86 6.56
CA GLY A 312 8.63 -25.19 5.31
C GLY A 312 9.63 -25.44 4.16
N CYS A 313 10.56 -26.38 4.31
CA CYS A 313 11.47 -26.77 3.22
C CYS A 313 10.73 -27.57 2.16
N THR A 314 10.99 -27.28 0.90
CA THR A 314 10.41 -27.98 -0.26
C THR A 314 11.45 -28.80 -1.02
N VAL A 315 12.72 -28.42 -0.93
CA VAL A 315 13.85 -29.15 -1.51
C VAL A 315 14.89 -29.34 -0.42
N ILE A 316 15.34 -30.58 -0.20
CA ILE A 316 16.52 -30.87 0.62
C ILE A 316 17.69 -31.13 -0.31
N GLU A 317 18.72 -30.28 -0.21
CA GLU A 317 19.97 -30.42 -0.95
C GLU A 317 20.95 -31.26 -0.14
N GLY A 318 21.14 -32.51 -0.57
CA GLY A 318 21.80 -33.56 0.19
C GLY A 318 20.85 -34.71 0.49
N SER A 319 21.15 -35.47 1.54
CA SER A 319 20.43 -36.69 1.93
C SER A 319 19.75 -36.55 3.29
N LEU A 320 18.81 -37.46 3.59
CA LEU A 320 18.01 -37.45 4.81
C LEU A 320 18.06 -38.82 5.51
N GLU A 321 18.42 -38.83 6.80
CA GLU A 321 18.55 -40.06 7.58
C GLU A 321 17.67 -40.03 8.85
N ILE A 322 16.80 -41.03 9.00
CA ILE A 322 15.96 -41.24 10.19
C ILE A 322 16.38 -42.58 10.79
N LEU A 323 17.08 -42.56 11.91
CA LEU A 323 17.69 -43.74 12.53
C LEU A 323 17.09 -43.99 13.92
N GLU A 324 17.34 -45.15 14.54
CA GLU A 324 16.96 -45.41 15.94
C GLU A 324 17.38 -44.26 16.89
N GLN A 325 18.54 -43.64 16.63
CA GLN A 325 19.06 -42.50 17.38
C GLN A 325 18.16 -41.25 17.32
N THR A 326 17.37 -41.07 16.25
CA THR A 326 16.38 -40.01 16.10
C THR A 326 15.30 -40.12 17.18
N PHE A 327 14.75 -41.31 17.39
CA PHE A 327 13.66 -41.54 18.35
C PHE A 327 14.17 -41.81 19.77
N ASN A 328 15.26 -42.58 19.93
CA ASN A 328 15.84 -42.91 21.24
C ASN A 328 16.65 -41.76 21.87
N GLY A 329 17.07 -40.77 21.08
CA GLY A 329 17.99 -39.71 21.49
C GLY A 329 19.43 -40.21 21.62
N TYR A 330 20.41 -39.32 21.50
CA TYR A 330 21.82 -39.71 21.59
C TYR A 330 22.70 -38.58 22.15
N GLN A 331 23.89 -38.97 22.61
CA GLN A 331 24.95 -38.05 22.99
C GLN A 331 25.87 -37.87 21.78
N HIS A 332 26.04 -36.65 21.28
CA HIS A 332 27.06 -36.41 20.25
C HIS A 332 28.46 -36.64 20.83
N VAL A 333 29.31 -37.33 20.07
CA VAL A 333 30.72 -37.57 20.38
C VAL A 333 31.54 -37.12 19.17
N PHE A 334 32.44 -36.17 19.38
CA PHE A 334 33.32 -35.67 18.33
C PHE A 334 34.44 -36.69 18.02
N ALA A 335 35.08 -36.56 16.85
CA ALA A 335 36.17 -37.47 16.42
C ALA A 335 37.42 -37.45 17.32
N ASN A 336 37.55 -36.49 18.22
CA ASN A 336 38.57 -36.42 19.27
C ASN A 336 38.09 -37.01 20.62
N PHE A 337 37.00 -37.77 20.61
CA PHE A 337 36.34 -38.41 21.76
C PHE A 337 35.76 -37.45 22.82
N SER A 338 35.64 -36.14 22.54
CA SER A 338 34.94 -35.22 23.46
C SER A 338 33.42 -35.26 23.24
N PHE A 339 32.65 -34.98 24.30
CA PHE A 339 31.20 -34.91 24.24
C PHE A 339 30.72 -33.59 23.66
N GLY A 340 29.84 -33.66 22.67
CA GLY A 340 29.12 -32.50 22.11
C GLY A 340 27.73 -32.32 22.73
N GLN A 341 26.81 -31.77 21.94
CA GLN A 341 25.43 -31.58 22.39
C GLN A 341 24.73 -32.93 22.62
N ARG A 342 23.88 -32.99 23.65
CA ARG A 342 22.97 -34.11 23.88
C ARG A 342 21.65 -33.85 23.14
N PHE A 343 21.23 -34.78 22.30
CA PHE A 343 19.93 -34.73 21.63
C PHE A 343 18.93 -35.60 22.38
N ILE A 344 17.73 -35.04 22.60
CA ILE A 344 16.64 -35.73 23.29
C ILE A 344 15.86 -36.61 22.31
N ARG A 345 15.05 -37.52 22.88
CA ARG A 345 14.09 -38.34 22.13
C ARG A 345 13.18 -37.46 21.27
N LEU A 346 12.98 -37.85 20.01
CA LEU A 346 12.02 -37.20 19.11
C LEU A 346 10.78 -38.08 18.95
N HIS A 347 9.58 -37.51 19.15
CA HIS A 347 8.34 -38.21 18.82
C HIS A 347 8.10 -38.17 17.29
N PRO A 348 7.63 -39.25 16.64
CA PRO A 348 7.42 -39.29 15.18
C PRO A 348 6.61 -38.12 14.60
N ASP A 349 5.60 -37.61 15.32
CA ASP A 349 4.80 -36.45 14.86
C ASP A 349 5.64 -35.21 14.52
N ARG A 350 6.84 -35.06 15.11
CA ARG A 350 7.76 -33.96 14.80
C ARG A 350 8.33 -34.04 13.38
N LEU A 351 8.23 -35.20 12.71
CA LEU A 351 8.57 -35.37 11.30
C LEU A 351 7.56 -34.68 10.36
N GLU A 352 6.41 -34.23 10.84
CA GLU A 352 5.41 -33.48 10.06
C GLU A 352 5.95 -32.14 9.49
N VAL A 353 7.13 -31.68 9.93
CA VAL A 353 7.87 -30.59 9.25
C VAL A 353 8.19 -30.92 7.78
N PHE A 354 8.32 -32.21 7.42
CA PHE A 354 8.58 -32.66 6.06
C PHE A 354 7.33 -32.67 5.16
N SER A 355 6.15 -32.33 5.68
CA SER A 355 4.91 -32.24 4.91
C SER A 355 4.97 -31.27 3.72
N THR A 356 5.88 -30.29 3.73
CA THR A 356 6.12 -29.38 2.59
C THR A 356 7.15 -29.88 1.58
N LEU A 357 7.84 -30.99 1.86
CA LEU A 357 8.94 -31.51 1.07
C LEU A 357 8.46 -32.10 -0.27
N LYS A 358 9.14 -31.74 -1.36
CA LYS A 358 8.86 -32.17 -2.74
C LYS A 358 10.04 -32.86 -3.42
N GLU A 359 11.28 -32.50 -3.08
CA GLU A 359 12.49 -33.15 -3.62
C GLU A 359 13.56 -33.37 -2.53
N VAL A 360 14.22 -34.52 -2.57
CA VAL A 360 15.50 -34.78 -1.89
C VAL A 360 16.55 -35.06 -2.97
N THR A 361 17.63 -34.29 -3.05
CA THR A 361 18.56 -34.42 -4.20
C THR A 361 19.52 -35.62 -4.06
N GLY A 362 19.82 -36.05 -2.83
CA GLY A 362 20.58 -37.24 -2.50
C GLY A 362 19.69 -38.48 -2.30
N TYR A 363 19.86 -39.16 -1.16
CA TYR A 363 19.10 -40.35 -0.76
C TYR A 363 18.23 -40.13 0.48
N ILE A 364 17.29 -41.05 0.72
CA ILE A 364 16.51 -41.17 1.96
C ILE A 364 16.80 -42.53 2.60
N ASN A 365 17.20 -42.50 3.87
CA ASN A 365 17.58 -43.66 4.68
C ASN A 365 16.73 -43.71 5.96
N ILE A 366 15.99 -44.80 6.18
CA ILE A 366 15.10 -44.98 7.32
C ILE A 366 15.40 -46.34 7.97
N GLN A 367 15.97 -46.27 9.18
CA GLN A 367 16.38 -47.42 10.00
C GLN A 367 15.99 -47.14 11.46
N ALA A 368 14.69 -47.06 11.72
CA ALA A 368 14.14 -46.63 13.00
C ALA A 368 12.83 -47.38 13.32
N ASP A 369 12.69 -47.79 14.58
CA ASP A 369 11.52 -48.46 15.15
C ASP A 369 10.92 -47.60 16.27
N HIS A 370 9.59 -47.42 16.27
CA HIS A 370 8.85 -46.72 17.32
C HIS A 370 7.35 -47.05 17.21
N GLU A 371 6.65 -47.26 18.34
CA GLU A 371 5.23 -47.68 18.36
C GLU A 371 4.32 -46.83 17.47
N HIS A 372 4.49 -45.51 17.52
CA HIS A 372 3.70 -44.55 16.73
C HIS A 372 4.27 -44.24 15.33
N PHE A 373 5.41 -44.82 14.92
CA PHE A 373 5.99 -44.64 13.58
C PHE A 373 5.49 -45.73 12.63
N THR A 374 4.24 -45.59 12.16
CA THR A 374 3.53 -46.64 11.42
C THR A 374 3.41 -46.41 9.91
N ASN A 375 3.64 -45.18 9.42
CA ASN A 375 3.67 -44.85 7.99
C ASN A 375 4.63 -43.68 7.70
N LEU A 376 4.83 -43.34 6.42
CA LEU A 376 5.65 -42.20 5.99
C LEU A 376 4.79 -41.04 5.44
N SER A 377 3.56 -40.87 5.94
CA SER A 377 2.62 -39.80 5.54
C SER A 377 3.17 -38.36 5.77
N TYR A 378 4.21 -38.22 6.60
CA TYR A 378 5.04 -37.02 6.72
C TYR A 378 5.64 -36.57 5.37
N PHE A 379 5.89 -37.50 4.44
CA PHE A 379 6.45 -37.27 3.12
C PHE A 379 5.40 -37.33 1.99
N ARG A 380 4.10 -37.21 2.30
CA ARG A 380 2.97 -37.31 1.35
C ARG A 380 3.04 -36.37 0.13
N ASN A 381 3.86 -35.32 0.17
CA ASN A 381 4.09 -34.36 -0.92
C ASN A 381 5.42 -34.56 -1.68
N LEU A 382 6.25 -35.53 -1.28
CA LEU A 382 7.52 -35.84 -1.92
C LEU A 382 7.29 -36.36 -3.34
N GLU A 383 7.77 -35.63 -4.35
CA GLU A 383 7.57 -35.97 -5.77
C GLU A 383 8.78 -36.68 -6.38
N VAL A 384 9.99 -36.35 -5.93
CA VAL A 384 11.26 -36.78 -6.53
C VAL A 384 12.32 -37.16 -5.49
N ILE A 385 13.01 -38.28 -5.71
CA ILE A 385 14.29 -38.60 -5.06
C ILE A 385 15.39 -38.57 -6.13
N GLY A 386 16.43 -37.77 -5.89
CA GLY A 386 17.44 -37.39 -6.87
C GLY A 386 18.55 -38.44 -7.08
N GLY A 387 18.99 -39.13 -6.03
CA GLY A 387 20.06 -40.13 -6.11
C GLY A 387 21.41 -39.56 -6.59
N ARG A 388 21.67 -38.25 -6.40
CA ARG A 388 22.99 -37.63 -6.67
C ARG A 388 24.06 -38.08 -5.68
N GLN A 389 23.61 -38.42 -4.47
CA GLN A 389 24.32 -39.16 -3.44
C GLN A 389 23.56 -40.47 -3.23
N LEU A 390 24.26 -41.54 -2.88
CA LEU A 390 23.70 -42.87 -2.66
C LEU A 390 24.22 -43.45 -1.34
N MET A 391 23.38 -44.20 -0.64
CA MET A 391 23.75 -44.89 0.60
C MET A 391 24.80 -45.97 0.32
N GLU A 392 25.84 -46.01 1.16
CA GLU A 392 26.96 -46.94 1.01
C GLU A 392 26.53 -48.41 1.13
N ASN A 393 27.38 -49.32 0.63
CA ASN A 393 27.19 -50.78 0.51
C ASN A 393 26.08 -51.22 -0.47
N TYR A 394 24.95 -50.51 -0.57
CA TYR A 394 23.82 -50.88 -1.42
C TYR A 394 23.55 -49.93 -2.60
N PHE A 395 24.27 -48.81 -2.70
CA PHE A 395 24.06 -47.76 -3.70
C PHE A 395 22.60 -47.26 -3.73
N ALA A 396 21.93 -47.24 -2.58
CA ALA A 396 20.50 -46.98 -2.48
C ALA A 396 20.18 -45.48 -2.43
N SER A 397 19.14 -45.09 -3.17
CA SER A 397 18.53 -43.75 -3.08
C SER A 397 17.31 -43.74 -2.17
N LEU A 398 16.66 -44.90 -1.99
CA LEU A 398 15.62 -45.13 -0.97
C LEU A 398 15.96 -46.42 -0.22
N TYR A 399 16.21 -46.31 1.08
CA TYR A 399 16.63 -47.41 1.94
C TYR A 399 15.72 -47.44 3.19
N ILE A 400 14.92 -48.49 3.37
CA ILE A 400 13.95 -48.62 4.47
C ILE A 400 14.12 -50.01 5.10
N VAL A 401 14.72 -50.07 6.30
CA VAL A 401 15.15 -51.34 6.91
C VAL A 401 14.82 -51.41 8.38
N LYS A 402 14.30 -52.57 8.83
CA LYS A 402 13.97 -52.87 10.25
C LYS A 402 13.08 -51.82 10.93
N THR A 403 12.05 -51.36 10.23
CA THR A 403 11.12 -50.34 10.74
C THR A 403 9.82 -50.92 11.27
N SER A 404 9.14 -50.14 12.12
CA SER A 404 7.78 -50.38 12.63
C SER A 404 6.65 -50.20 11.59
N LEU A 405 6.98 -49.77 10.37
CA LEU A 405 6.03 -49.33 9.34
C LEU A 405 5.05 -50.44 8.91
N LYS A 406 3.80 -50.03 8.63
CA LYS A 406 2.71 -50.86 8.10
C LYS A 406 2.39 -50.52 6.63
N SER A 407 2.59 -49.26 6.26
CA SER A 407 2.36 -48.68 4.94
C SER A 407 3.47 -47.67 4.61
N LEU A 408 3.63 -47.31 3.33
CA LEU A 408 4.58 -46.28 2.90
C LEU A 408 3.91 -44.91 2.80
N GLU A 409 2.73 -44.81 2.19
CA GLU A 409 1.94 -43.58 2.03
C GLU A 409 2.67 -42.40 1.33
N LEU A 410 3.65 -42.72 0.48
CA LEU A 410 4.40 -41.79 -0.37
C LEU A 410 3.57 -41.36 -1.61
N GLN A 411 2.31 -40.96 -1.41
CA GLN A 411 1.28 -40.76 -2.46
C GLN A 411 1.72 -39.86 -3.64
N SER A 412 2.62 -38.91 -3.42
CA SER A 412 3.11 -38.00 -4.47
C SER A 412 4.33 -38.50 -5.24
N LEU A 413 4.97 -39.61 -4.83
CA LEU A 413 6.28 -40.03 -5.33
C LEU A 413 6.20 -40.53 -6.78
N LYS A 414 6.60 -39.66 -7.72
CA LYS A 414 6.53 -39.89 -9.16
C LYS A 414 7.84 -40.39 -9.75
N ARG A 415 8.99 -40.12 -9.09
CA ARG A 415 10.30 -40.47 -9.67
C ARG A 415 11.42 -40.69 -8.65
N ILE A 416 12.17 -41.77 -8.88
CA ILE A 416 13.51 -41.98 -8.34
C ILE A 416 14.48 -41.94 -9.53
N ASN A 417 15.36 -40.93 -9.56
CA ASN A 417 16.19 -40.64 -10.75
C ASN A 417 17.37 -41.60 -10.93
N SER A 418 18.02 -42.01 -9.83
CA SER A 418 19.21 -42.86 -9.78
C SER A 418 19.22 -43.67 -8.48
N GLY A 419 20.00 -44.74 -8.39
CA GLY A 419 20.21 -45.55 -7.18
C GLY A 419 19.33 -46.80 -7.06
N ALA A 420 19.64 -47.66 -6.08
CA ALA A 420 18.80 -48.79 -5.69
C ALA A 420 17.60 -48.35 -4.83
N VAL A 421 16.53 -49.15 -4.87
CA VAL A 421 15.47 -49.13 -3.84
C VAL A 421 15.64 -50.38 -3.01
N VAL A 422 15.75 -50.24 -1.69
CA VAL A 422 15.99 -51.35 -0.76
C VAL A 422 15.00 -51.24 0.40
N ILE A 423 14.11 -52.23 0.52
CA ILE A 423 13.05 -52.28 1.54
C ILE A 423 13.03 -53.68 2.13
N LEU A 424 13.67 -53.89 3.28
CA LEU A 424 13.84 -55.23 3.85
C LEU A 424 13.75 -55.31 5.38
N GLU A 425 13.38 -56.50 5.87
CA GLU A 425 13.19 -56.83 7.29
C GLU A 425 12.11 -55.99 8.03
N ASN A 426 11.20 -55.35 7.30
CA ASN A 426 10.09 -54.57 7.87
C ASN A 426 8.89 -55.48 8.18
N LYS A 427 8.90 -56.10 9.36
CA LYS A 427 7.98 -57.20 9.76
C LYS A 427 6.48 -56.90 9.63
N ASN A 428 6.09 -55.63 9.75
CA ASN A 428 4.69 -55.19 9.72
C ASN A 428 4.26 -54.62 8.36
N LEU A 429 5.20 -54.40 7.43
CA LEU A 429 4.99 -53.61 6.22
C LEU A 429 4.26 -54.40 5.14
N CYS A 430 3.09 -53.92 4.75
CA CYS A 430 2.30 -54.39 3.60
C CYS A 430 2.51 -53.48 2.38
N PHE A 431 1.82 -53.79 1.27
CA PHE A 431 1.77 -53.03 0.01
C PHE A 431 3.06 -52.92 -0.81
N ALA A 432 4.25 -52.87 -0.18
CA ALA A 432 5.52 -52.56 -0.84
C ALA A 432 5.94 -53.56 -1.94
N ASP A 433 5.53 -54.82 -1.83
CA ASP A 433 5.79 -55.89 -2.81
C ASP A 433 4.89 -55.80 -4.06
N ASP A 434 3.73 -55.12 -3.97
CA ASP A 434 2.78 -54.96 -5.09
C ASP A 434 3.04 -53.71 -5.95
N ILE A 435 4.00 -52.88 -5.54
CA ILE A 435 4.37 -51.65 -6.26
C ILE A 435 5.24 -52.03 -7.47
N GLU A 436 4.82 -51.61 -8.68
CA GLU A 436 5.61 -51.76 -9.90
C GLU A 436 6.76 -50.73 -9.92
N TRP A 437 7.80 -50.97 -9.12
CA TRP A 437 8.92 -50.04 -8.91
C TRP A 437 9.60 -49.54 -10.20
N ASN A 438 9.53 -50.30 -11.29
CA ASN A 438 10.01 -49.92 -12.63
C ASN A 438 9.29 -48.70 -13.22
N LYS A 439 8.09 -48.34 -12.75
CA LYS A 439 7.38 -47.11 -13.14
C LYS A 439 7.89 -45.87 -12.41
N VAL A 440 8.33 -46.03 -11.16
CA VAL A 440 8.83 -44.94 -10.31
C VAL A 440 10.33 -44.72 -10.54
N LYS A 441 11.10 -45.79 -10.70
CA LYS A 441 12.55 -45.76 -10.85
C LYS A 441 12.97 -45.59 -12.31
N LYS A 442 13.79 -44.58 -12.60
CA LYS A 442 14.25 -44.28 -13.97
C LYS A 442 15.55 -44.97 -14.39
N SER A 443 16.47 -45.20 -13.46
CA SER A 443 17.76 -45.87 -13.71
C SER A 443 17.60 -47.39 -13.73
N SER A 444 18.19 -48.05 -14.72
CA SER A 444 18.30 -49.52 -14.83
C SER A 444 19.53 -50.09 -14.13
N ASP A 445 20.41 -49.23 -13.61
CA ASP A 445 21.82 -49.57 -13.34
C ASP A 445 22.01 -50.33 -12.02
N HIS A 446 20.95 -50.37 -11.20
CA HIS A 446 20.89 -51.06 -9.92
C HIS A 446 19.55 -51.80 -9.80
N ALA A 447 19.49 -52.90 -9.07
CA ALA A 447 18.23 -53.60 -8.80
C ALA A 447 17.30 -52.81 -7.86
N CYS A 448 16.07 -53.30 -7.70
CA CYS A 448 15.25 -53.04 -6.52
C CYS A 448 15.23 -54.31 -5.67
N VAL A 449 15.39 -54.17 -4.35
CA VAL A 449 15.42 -55.28 -3.40
C VAL A 449 14.30 -55.05 -2.38
N VAL A 450 13.18 -55.73 -2.59
CA VAL A 450 12.05 -55.76 -1.65
C VAL A 450 11.90 -57.21 -1.21
N SER A 451 12.14 -57.50 0.07
CA SER A 451 12.16 -58.86 0.60
C SER A 451 12.13 -58.89 2.13
N ALA A 452 11.72 -60.01 2.74
CA ALA A 452 11.64 -60.18 4.20
C ALA A 452 10.79 -59.12 4.93
N ASN A 453 9.85 -58.49 4.22
CA ASN A 453 8.77 -57.68 4.82
C ASN A 453 7.62 -58.62 5.24
N ARG A 454 6.43 -58.08 5.54
CA ARG A 454 5.30 -58.93 5.94
C ARG A 454 4.83 -59.83 4.80
N ASN A 455 4.34 -61.03 5.12
CA ASN A 455 3.80 -61.93 4.11
C ASN A 455 2.52 -61.36 3.48
N LYS A 456 2.51 -61.21 2.16
CA LYS A 456 1.37 -60.71 1.38
C LYS A 456 0.05 -61.41 1.71
N THR A 457 0.04 -62.72 1.94
CA THR A 457 -1.23 -63.43 2.25
C THR A 457 -1.79 -63.05 3.62
N GLU A 458 -0.97 -62.60 4.57
CA GLU A 458 -1.46 -62.04 5.84
C GLU A 458 -2.03 -60.63 5.63
N CYS A 459 -1.36 -59.80 4.82
CA CYS A 459 -1.86 -58.48 4.45
C CYS A 459 -3.25 -58.57 3.77
N GLU A 460 -3.43 -59.51 2.85
CA GLU A 460 -4.71 -59.78 2.19
C GLU A 460 -5.80 -60.22 3.20
N LEU A 461 -5.47 -61.07 4.16
CA LEU A 461 -6.40 -61.52 5.22
C LEU A 461 -6.80 -60.39 6.19
N GLU A 462 -5.93 -59.42 6.44
CA GLU A 462 -6.21 -58.22 7.25
C GLU A 462 -6.80 -57.05 6.43
N GLY A 463 -7.16 -57.28 5.17
CA GLY A 463 -7.71 -56.25 4.28
C GLY A 463 -6.73 -55.12 3.91
N GLN A 464 -5.43 -55.32 4.12
CA GLN A 464 -4.35 -54.40 3.76
C GLN A 464 -4.04 -54.54 2.26
N VAL A 465 -5.02 -54.16 1.44
CA VAL A 465 -5.01 -54.25 -0.03
C VAL A 465 -5.29 -52.88 -0.68
N CYS A 466 -4.87 -52.71 -1.93
CA CYS A 466 -5.15 -51.49 -2.68
C CYS A 466 -6.65 -51.31 -2.94
N SER A 467 -7.11 -50.06 -3.08
CA SER A 467 -8.48 -49.76 -3.50
C SER A 467 -8.76 -50.32 -4.90
N ASP A 468 -10.01 -50.73 -5.10
CA ASP A 468 -10.66 -51.02 -6.38
C ASP A 468 -10.54 -49.89 -7.43
N GLN A 469 -10.21 -48.66 -7.03
CA GLN A 469 -9.96 -47.53 -7.91
C GLN A 469 -8.49 -47.41 -8.36
N CYS A 470 -7.59 -48.27 -7.86
CA CYS A 470 -6.20 -48.37 -8.29
C CYS A 470 -6.05 -49.33 -9.49
N THR A 471 -5.04 -49.11 -10.34
CA THR A 471 -4.63 -50.14 -11.32
C THR A 471 -3.80 -51.24 -10.64
N LYS A 472 -3.41 -52.27 -11.42
CA LYS A 472 -2.55 -53.37 -10.97
C LYS A 472 -1.07 -52.98 -10.75
N THR A 473 -0.72 -51.70 -10.79
CA THR A 473 0.66 -51.22 -10.57
C THR A 473 1.01 -51.02 -9.09
N GLY A 474 0.07 -51.32 -8.20
CA GLY A 474 0.21 -51.16 -6.75
C GLY A 474 -0.21 -49.80 -6.21
N CYS A 475 -0.05 -49.66 -4.90
CA CYS A 475 -0.42 -48.51 -4.10
C CYS A 475 0.54 -48.35 -2.92
N TRP A 476 0.62 -47.15 -2.35
CA TRP A 476 1.49 -46.85 -1.21
C TRP A 476 0.90 -47.24 0.15
N GLY A 477 -0.39 -47.60 0.18
CA GLY A 477 -1.17 -47.91 1.38
C GLY A 477 -2.65 -48.12 1.04
N ALA A 478 -3.51 -48.27 2.05
CA ALA A 478 -4.95 -48.40 1.86
C ALA A 478 -5.61 -47.06 1.45
N GLY A 479 -6.67 -47.14 0.64
CA GLY A 479 -7.45 -45.97 0.19
C GLY A 479 -7.18 -45.54 -1.25
N SER A 480 -8.14 -44.83 -1.86
CA SER A 480 -8.08 -44.45 -3.29
C SER A 480 -7.18 -43.24 -3.59
N ASN A 481 -6.61 -42.57 -2.58
CA ASN A 481 -5.56 -41.56 -2.73
C ASN A 481 -4.13 -42.15 -2.71
N GLN A 482 -3.99 -43.44 -2.38
CA GLN A 482 -2.69 -44.11 -2.30
C GLN A 482 -2.30 -44.87 -3.58
N CYS A 483 -3.16 -44.89 -4.59
CA CYS A 483 -2.91 -45.57 -5.87
C CYS A 483 -1.71 -44.97 -6.62
N LEU A 484 -0.82 -45.80 -7.17
CA LEU A 484 0.26 -45.31 -8.04
C LEU A 484 -0.30 -44.78 -9.37
N GLU A 485 -1.31 -45.45 -9.93
CA GLU A 485 -2.11 -45.00 -11.07
C GLU A 485 -3.60 -45.26 -10.79
N CYS A 486 -4.47 -44.31 -11.18
CA CYS A 486 -5.92 -44.46 -11.07
C CYS A 486 -6.48 -45.33 -12.20
N MET A 487 -7.47 -46.18 -11.90
CA MET A 487 -8.13 -47.04 -12.88
C MET A 487 -9.04 -46.27 -13.86
N ASN A 488 -9.70 -45.21 -13.39
CA ASN A 488 -10.64 -44.41 -14.17
C ASN A 488 -10.24 -42.92 -14.19
N TYR A 489 -10.63 -42.15 -13.17
CA TYR A 489 -10.36 -40.71 -13.10
C TYR A 489 -9.55 -40.34 -11.87
N LYS A 490 -8.73 -39.28 -11.98
CA LYS A 490 -8.01 -38.63 -10.88
C LYS A 490 -8.60 -37.25 -10.56
N TYR A 491 -8.75 -36.95 -9.28
CA TYR A 491 -9.23 -35.67 -8.76
C TYR A 491 -8.57 -35.37 -7.40
N ASN A 492 -7.85 -34.24 -7.28
CA ASN A 492 -7.14 -33.83 -6.05
C ASN A 492 -6.38 -35.00 -5.38
N ASP A 493 -5.52 -35.63 -6.16
CA ASP A 493 -4.73 -36.83 -5.82
C ASP A 493 -5.52 -38.07 -5.33
N THR A 494 -6.84 -38.05 -5.45
CA THR A 494 -7.74 -39.19 -5.16
C THR A 494 -8.27 -39.81 -6.46
N CYS A 495 -8.32 -41.14 -6.53
CA CYS A 495 -8.91 -41.88 -7.65
C CYS A 495 -10.43 -42.05 -7.48
N LEU A 496 -11.19 -41.81 -8.56
CA LEU A 496 -12.64 -41.85 -8.62
C LEU A 496 -13.12 -42.72 -9.80
N ALA A 497 -14.23 -43.45 -9.60
CA ALA A 497 -14.88 -44.23 -10.65
C ALA A 497 -15.48 -43.35 -11.78
N SER A 498 -15.89 -42.11 -11.46
CA SER A 498 -16.45 -41.16 -12.42
C SER A 498 -16.38 -39.73 -11.87
N CYS A 499 -16.14 -38.73 -12.73
CA CYS A 499 -16.27 -37.31 -12.39
C CYS A 499 -17.71 -36.85 -12.06
N LYS A 500 -18.68 -37.77 -12.00
CA LYS A 500 -20.07 -37.49 -11.57
C LYS A 500 -20.38 -38.03 -10.16
N SER A 501 -19.41 -38.61 -9.45
CA SER A 501 -19.60 -39.13 -8.08
C SER A 501 -19.68 -38.04 -7.01
N LEU A 502 -19.20 -36.83 -7.30
CA LEU A 502 -19.20 -35.68 -6.40
C LEU A 502 -19.86 -34.48 -7.11
N PRO A 503 -20.60 -33.61 -6.39
CA PRO A 503 -21.05 -32.33 -6.93
C PRO A 503 -19.88 -31.35 -7.07
N GLY A 504 -20.03 -30.34 -7.93
CA GLY A 504 -19.06 -29.26 -8.10
C GLY A 504 -17.80 -29.63 -8.91
N ILE A 505 -17.77 -30.79 -9.54
CA ILE A 505 -16.69 -31.23 -10.44
C ILE A 505 -17.20 -31.58 -11.84
N TYR A 506 -16.29 -31.58 -12.82
CA TYR A 506 -16.56 -31.92 -14.22
C TYR A 506 -15.41 -32.74 -14.83
N GLU A 507 -15.68 -33.42 -15.95
CA GLU A 507 -14.67 -34.15 -16.72
C GLU A 507 -13.85 -33.17 -17.57
N VAL A 508 -12.54 -33.04 -17.29
CA VAL A 508 -11.62 -32.20 -18.08
C VAL A 508 -11.10 -32.98 -19.31
N ASN A 509 -10.89 -34.27 -19.11
CA ASN A 509 -10.54 -35.27 -20.11
C ASN A 509 -10.88 -36.66 -19.52
N HIS A 510 -10.72 -37.72 -20.32
CA HIS A 510 -11.08 -39.10 -19.94
C HIS A 510 -10.29 -39.73 -18.78
N THR A 511 -9.37 -39.00 -18.12
CA THR A 511 -8.61 -39.49 -16.94
C THR A 511 -8.52 -38.49 -15.79
N THR A 512 -9.01 -37.25 -15.92
CA THR A 512 -8.94 -36.23 -14.85
C THR A 512 -10.22 -35.41 -14.70
N CYS A 513 -10.64 -35.19 -13.45
CA CYS A 513 -11.74 -34.27 -13.11
C CYS A 513 -11.18 -32.90 -12.68
N GLY A 514 -11.93 -31.83 -12.95
CA GLY A 514 -11.64 -30.47 -12.52
C GLY A 514 -12.76 -29.89 -11.65
N THR A 515 -12.45 -28.87 -10.85
CA THR A 515 -13.45 -28.13 -10.06
C THR A 515 -14.20 -27.11 -10.92
N CYS A 516 -15.51 -26.98 -10.70
CA CYS A 516 -16.30 -25.87 -11.22
C CYS A 516 -15.91 -24.52 -10.58
N HIS A 517 -16.29 -23.42 -11.23
CA HIS A 517 -16.18 -22.08 -10.65
C HIS A 517 -17.00 -21.96 -9.36
N SER A 518 -16.59 -21.11 -8.41
CA SER A 518 -17.29 -20.91 -7.11
C SER A 518 -18.73 -20.39 -7.25
N GLU A 519 -19.03 -19.74 -8.39
CA GLU A 519 -20.37 -19.25 -8.73
C GLU A 519 -21.24 -20.32 -9.43
N CYS A 520 -20.72 -21.52 -9.71
CA CYS A 520 -21.49 -22.65 -10.23
C CYS A 520 -22.14 -23.43 -9.08
N LYS A 521 -23.45 -23.63 -9.13
CA LYS A 521 -24.23 -24.15 -7.99
C LYS A 521 -23.98 -25.63 -7.65
N ASN A 522 -23.83 -26.48 -8.65
CA ASN A 522 -23.66 -27.94 -8.48
C ASN A 522 -22.94 -28.63 -9.65
N SER A 523 -23.04 -28.07 -10.87
CA SER A 523 -22.42 -28.65 -12.07
C SER A 523 -22.00 -27.57 -13.07
N CYS A 524 -21.06 -27.93 -13.94
CA CYS A 524 -20.51 -27.08 -14.97
C CYS A 524 -19.97 -27.93 -16.14
N HIS A 525 -19.59 -27.26 -17.22
CA HIS A 525 -18.92 -27.86 -18.38
C HIS A 525 -17.46 -27.40 -18.53
N GLY A 526 -16.94 -26.64 -17.55
CA GLY A 526 -15.64 -25.98 -17.57
C GLY A 526 -15.40 -25.19 -16.28
N ALA A 527 -14.14 -24.84 -16.01
CA ALA A 527 -13.74 -24.10 -14.80
C ALA A 527 -14.15 -22.61 -14.80
N GLY A 528 -14.62 -22.07 -15.93
CA GLY A 528 -15.05 -20.68 -16.06
C GLY A 528 -16.45 -20.41 -15.51
N ALA A 529 -16.69 -19.18 -15.04
CA ALA A 529 -17.99 -18.74 -14.49
C ALA A 529 -19.13 -18.67 -15.54
N ASP A 530 -18.77 -18.73 -16.82
CA ASP A 530 -19.65 -18.85 -18.00
C ASP A 530 -20.10 -20.29 -18.27
N ASN A 531 -19.37 -21.29 -17.76
CA ASN A 531 -19.60 -22.71 -18.02
C ASN A 531 -20.49 -23.38 -16.95
N CYS A 532 -21.07 -22.60 -16.03
CA CYS A 532 -22.00 -23.09 -15.01
C CYS A 532 -23.38 -23.43 -15.63
N THR A 533 -23.98 -24.55 -15.22
CA THR A 533 -25.36 -24.88 -15.58
C THR A 533 -26.33 -23.89 -14.91
N GLU A 534 -26.28 -23.85 -13.57
CA GLU A 534 -26.97 -22.90 -12.70
C GLU A 534 -25.95 -22.06 -11.91
N CYS A 535 -26.27 -20.76 -11.74
CA CYS A 535 -25.49 -19.87 -10.88
C CYS A 535 -25.88 -20.05 -9.40
N VAL A 536 -24.94 -19.81 -8.48
CA VAL A 536 -25.23 -19.67 -7.04
C VAL A 536 -26.00 -18.38 -6.77
N ASN A 537 -25.52 -17.25 -7.32
CA ASN A 537 -26.01 -15.92 -7.01
C ASN A 537 -26.83 -15.32 -8.18
N VAL A 538 -26.18 -14.60 -9.10
CA VAL A 538 -26.84 -13.95 -10.25
C VAL A 538 -26.06 -14.18 -11.55
N ARG A 539 -26.71 -14.01 -12.70
CA ARG A 539 -26.09 -14.10 -14.03
C ARG A 539 -26.01 -12.74 -14.70
N ASP A 540 -24.83 -12.35 -15.17
CA ASP A 540 -24.63 -11.19 -16.05
C ASP A 540 -24.15 -11.62 -17.44
N GLY A 541 -25.03 -11.48 -18.43
CA GLY A 541 -24.83 -12.08 -19.76
C GLY A 541 -24.73 -13.60 -19.66
N ASN A 542 -23.54 -14.14 -19.95
CA ASN A 542 -23.24 -15.56 -19.82
C ASN A 542 -22.64 -15.93 -18.46
N PHE A 543 -22.04 -14.98 -17.73
CA PHE A 543 -21.23 -15.26 -16.55
C PHE A 543 -22.07 -15.28 -15.27
N CYS A 544 -21.88 -16.28 -14.42
CA CYS A 544 -22.36 -16.27 -13.04
C CYS A 544 -21.45 -15.38 -12.17
N VAL A 545 -22.04 -14.47 -11.39
CA VAL A 545 -21.33 -13.50 -10.56
C VAL A 545 -22.03 -13.32 -9.21
N ALA A 546 -21.26 -13.03 -8.15
CA ALA A 546 -21.78 -12.89 -6.78
C ALA A 546 -22.80 -11.73 -6.63
N LYS A 547 -22.63 -10.66 -7.41
CA LYS A 547 -23.48 -9.46 -7.42
C LYS A 547 -23.40 -8.78 -8.78
N CYS A 548 -24.49 -8.17 -9.24
CA CYS A 548 -24.47 -7.36 -10.45
C CYS A 548 -23.49 -6.17 -10.34
N PRO A 549 -22.79 -5.80 -11.44
CA PRO A 549 -22.04 -4.54 -11.52
C PRO A 549 -22.91 -3.35 -11.16
N GLU A 550 -22.34 -2.26 -10.64
CA GLU A 550 -23.13 -1.12 -10.17
C GLU A 550 -24.00 -0.45 -11.26
N SER A 551 -23.62 -0.54 -12.54
CA SER A 551 -24.45 -0.11 -13.69
C SER A 551 -25.62 -1.06 -14.02
N LYS A 552 -25.88 -2.07 -13.19
CA LYS A 552 -26.94 -3.07 -13.35
C LYS A 552 -27.62 -3.40 -12.02
N TYR A 553 -28.88 -3.81 -12.08
CA TYR A 553 -29.64 -4.34 -10.93
C TYR A 553 -30.04 -5.80 -11.17
N SER A 554 -30.28 -6.55 -10.10
CA SER A 554 -30.75 -7.94 -10.19
C SER A 554 -32.27 -8.00 -10.37
N ALA A 555 -32.74 -8.70 -11.39
CA ALA A 555 -34.14 -8.95 -11.65
C ALA A 555 -34.34 -10.44 -11.96
N GLY A 556 -34.88 -11.19 -11.00
CA GLY A 556 -35.10 -12.64 -11.15
C GLY A 556 -33.81 -13.46 -11.29
N GLY A 557 -32.72 -13.04 -10.64
CA GLY A 557 -31.41 -13.69 -10.74
C GLY A 557 -30.58 -13.28 -11.96
N ILE A 558 -31.06 -12.36 -12.79
CA ILE A 558 -30.35 -11.87 -13.99
C ILE A 558 -30.08 -10.37 -13.85
N CYS A 559 -28.86 -9.95 -14.20
CA CYS A 559 -28.46 -8.54 -14.15
C CYS A 559 -28.99 -7.77 -15.37
N LYS A 560 -29.72 -6.67 -15.12
CA LYS A 560 -30.29 -5.77 -16.14
C LYS A 560 -29.74 -4.35 -15.98
N PRO A 561 -29.54 -3.59 -17.07
CA PRO A 561 -28.97 -2.24 -17.00
C PRO A 561 -29.83 -1.27 -16.18
N CYS A 562 -29.17 -0.34 -15.48
CA CYS A 562 -29.79 0.83 -14.89
C CYS A 562 -30.31 1.81 -15.96
N HIS A 563 -31.16 2.75 -15.57
CA HIS A 563 -31.48 3.94 -16.38
C HIS A 563 -30.24 4.85 -16.52
N ASP A 564 -30.02 5.44 -17.70
CA ASP A 564 -28.78 6.17 -18.05
C ASP A 564 -28.46 7.39 -17.16
N THR A 565 -29.46 7.90 -16.43
CA THR A 565 -29.31 9.00 -15.46
C THR A 565 -28.81 8.56 -14.09
N CYS A 566 -28.80 7.26 -13.79
CA CYS A 566 -28.45 6.72 -12.47
C CYS A 566 -26.94 6.52 -12.30
N ILE A 567 -26.38 7.00 -11.19
CA ILE A 567 -25.08 6.56 -10.68
C ILE A 567 -25.35 5.38 -9.73
N GLY A 568 -25.44 4.19 -10.32
CA GLY A 568 -25.84 2.98 -9.63
C GLY A 568 -27.36 2.90 -9.39
N CYS A 569 -27.92 1.69 -9.41
CA CYS A 569 -29.35 1.47 -9.18
C CYS A 569 -29.65 0.19 -8.38
N THR A 570 -30.88 0.10 -7.89
CA THR A 570 -31.49 -1.12 -7.34
C THR A 570 -32.70 -1.57 -8.16
N GLY A 571 -33.21 -0.72 -9.06
CA GLY A 571 -34.28 -1.03 -10.01
C GLY A 571 -34.24 -0.10 -11.24
N PRO A 572 -35.22 -0.19 -12.14
CA PRO A 572 -35.19 0.49 -13.45
C PRO A 572 -35.58 1.97 -13.41
N LEU A 573 -36.04 2.51 -12.27
CA LEU A 573 -36.58 3.88 -12.21
C LEU A 573 -35.47 4.94 -12.19
N ASN A 574 -35.71 6.08 -12.86
CA ASN A 574 -34.82 7.24 -12.92
C ASN A 574 -34.91 8.17 -11.69
N THR A 575 -35.44 7.67 -10.58
CA THR A 575 -35.73 8.39 -9.33
C THR A 575 -34.88 7.82 -8.19
N ILE A 576 -34.44 8.64 -7.24
CA ILE A 576 -33.71 8.14 -6.06
C ILE A 576 -34.69 7.50 -5.07
N ASN A 577 -34.87 6.18 -5.17
CA ASN A 577 -35.68 5.37 -4.27
C ASN A 577 -35.22 3.89 -4.28
N ALA A 578 -35.86 3.04 -3.47
CA ALA A 578 -35.49 1.63 -3.31
C ALA A 578 -35.62 0.76 -4.58
N ASN A 579 -36.26 1.24 -5.65
CA ASN A 579 -36.47 0.55 -6.92
C ASN A 579 -35.97 1.38 -8.13
N GLY A 580 -34.97 2.23 -7.90
CA GLY A 580 -34.45 3.17 -8.90
C GLY A 580 -32.98 3.49 -8.71
N CYS A 581 -32.58 4.73 -8.96
CA CYS A 581 -31.21 5.19 -8.76
C CYS A 581 -30.80 5.18 -7.28
N LYS A 582 -29.53 4.85 -6.99
CA LYS A 582 -28.92 5.04 -5.65
C LYS A 582 -28.54 6.51 -5.42
N THR A 583 -27.97 7.12 -6.46
CA THR A 583 -27.69 8.56 -6.59
C THR A 583 -27.63 8.90 -8.09
N CYS A 584 -27.50 10.17 -8.46
CA CYS A 584 -27.38 10.62 -9.84
C CYS A 584 -26.55 11.90 -9.95
N HIS A 585 -26.24 12.37 -11.17
CA HIS A 585 -25.37 13.53 -11.37
C HIS A 585 -26.03 14.87 -11.02
N LYS A 586 -27.33 14.99 -11.32
CA LYS A 586 -28.19 16.14 -11.06
C LYS A 586 -29.62 15.64 -10.84
N ALA A 587 -30.44 16.35 -10.06
CA ALA A 587 -31.84 16.00 -9.85
C ALA A 587 -32.75 17.24 -9.80
N ILE A 588 -34.03 17.07 -10.15
CA ILE A 588 -35.09 18.04 -9.89
C ILE A 588 -35.70 17.78 -8.51
N ILE A 589 -35.98 18.85 -7.76
CA ILE A 589 -36.56 18.81 -6.42
C ILE A 589 -37.91 19.52 -6.39
N ASN A 590 -38.90 18.88 -5.76
CA ASN A 590 -40.23 19.42 -5.51
C ASN A 590 -40.24 20.41 -4.32
N GLY A 591 -41.36 21.14 -4.16
CA GLY A 591 -41.52 22.12 -3.07
C GLY A 591 -41.49 21.53 -1.65
N ASP A 592 -41.64 20.21 -1.52
CA ASP A 592 -41.53 19.42 -0.28
C ASP A 592 -40.13 18.84 -0.02
N ALA A 593 -39.13 19.28 -0.79
CA ALA A 593 -37.77 18.76 -0.83
C ALA A 593 -37.62 17.28 -1.27
N THR A 594 -38.66 16.67 -1.86
CA THR A 594 -38.54 15.34 -2.48
C THR A 594 -37.87 15.41 -3.85
N ILE A 595 -37.19 14.32 -4.23
CA ILE A 595 -36.50 14.20 -5.52
C ILE A 595 -37.50 13.71 -6.56
N GLU A 596 -37.87 14.57 -7.52
CA GLU A 596 -38.84 14.27 -8.57
C GLU A 596 -38.26 13.25 -9.57
N ARG A 597 -37.09 13.58 -10.15
CA ARG A 597 -36.36 12.71 -11.09
C ARG A 597 -34.90 13.14 -11.23
N CYS A 598 -34.05 12.21 -11.62
CA CYS A 598 -32.68 12.46 -12.01
C CYS A 598 -32.57 13.02 -13.43
N LEU A 599 -31.53 13.81 -13.66
CA LEU A 599 -31.16 14.43 -14.95
C LEU A 599 -29.79 13.92 -15.43
N GLY A 600 -29.54 14.03 -16.73
CA GLY A 600 -28.26 13.75 -17.35
C GLY A 600 -27.16 14.68 -16.87
N ARG A 601 -25.90 14.22 -16.89
CA ARG A 601 -24.73 14.98 -16.39
C ARG A 601 -24.57 16.37 -17.02
N ASN A 602 -24.93 16.49 -18.30
CA ASN A 602 -24.81 17.74 -19.08
C ASN A 602 -26.18 18.42 -19.31
N GLU A 603 -27.25 17.95 -18.67
CA GLU A 603 -28.59 18.49 -18.82
C GLU A 603 -28.75 19.79 -18.00
N ALA A 604 -29.32 20.83 -18.59
CA ALA A 604 -29.65 22.08 -17.89
C ALA A 604 -30.79 21.87 -16.90
N CYS A 605 -31.02 22.82 -15.98
CA CYS A 605 -32.31 22.87 -15.29
C CYS A 605 -33.39 23.35 -16.28
N PRO A 606 -34.63 22.81 -16.24
CA PRO A 606 -35.71 23.28 -17.10
C PRO A 606 -36.12 24.72 -16.77
N GLU A 607 -36.81 25.42 -17.68
CA GLU A 607 -37.29 26.78 -17.42
C GLU A 607 -38.18 26.83 -16.17
N GLY A 608 -38.08 27.93 -15.41
CA GLY A 608 -38.69 28.05 -14.08
C GLY A 608 -37.92 27.35 -12.95
N TYR A 609 -36.72 26.78 -13.21
CA TYR A 609 -35.83 26.23 -12.19
C TYR A 609 -34.40 26.79 -12.29
N TYR A 610 -33.77 27.09 -11.15
CA TYR A 610 -32.36 27.46 -11.02
C TYR A 610 -31.52 26.29 -10.49
N SER A 611 -30.20 26.32 -10.74
CA SER A 611 -29.26 25.32 -10.23
C SER A 611 -28.59 25.76 -8.92
N GLU A 612 -28.71 24.96 -7.88
CA GLU A 612 -28.07 25.14 -6.57
C GLU A 612 -27.15 23.94 -6.26
N TRP A 613 -26.21 24.06 -5.32
CA TRP A 613 -25.36 22.96 -4.88
C TRP A 613 -25.73 22.51 -3.47
N VAL A 614 -26.00 21.21 -3.29
CA VAL A 614 -26.29 20.62 -1.97
C VAL A 614 -25.04 20.64 -1.11
N MET A 615 -25.09 21.29 0.06
CA MET A 615 -23.96 21.30 1.00
C MET A 615 -23.90 20.02 1.83
N SER A 616 -22.69 19.60 2.19
CA SER A 616 -22.43 18.30 2.83
C SER A 616 -23.02 18.13 4.25
N GLN A 617 -23.52 19.21 4.86
CA GLN A 617 -24.16 19.22 6.18
C GLN A 617 -25.70 19.15 6.13
N GLU A 618 -26.32 19.11 4.94
CA GLU A 618 -27.78 18.95 4.81
C GLU A 618 -28.26 17.57 5.29
N GLN A 619 -29.36 17.56 6.05
CA GLN A 619 -29.96 16.35 6.62
C GLN A 619 -31.19 15.92 5.81
N GLY A 620 -31.51 14.62 5.84
CA GLY A 620 -32.64 14.05 5.10
C GLY A 620 -32.28 13.55 3.68
N ALA A 621 -33.25 13.59 2.77
CA ALA A 621 -33.15 12.95 1.45
C ALA A 621 -32.01 13.50 0.57
N LEU A 622 -31.66 14.77 0.73
CA LEU A 622 -30.63 15.45 -0.07
C LEU A 622 -29.21 14.98 0.24
N ARG A 623 -28.97 14.27 1.36
CA ARG A 623 -27.66 13.69 1.70
C ARG A 623 -27.11 12.77 0.60
N LEU A 624 -27.97 12.10 -0.16
CA LEU A 624 -27.57 11.25 -1.31
C LEU A 624 -27.09 12.06 -2.53
N LEU A 625 -27.27 13.37 -2.52
CA LEU A 625 -26.85 14.34 -3.53
C LEU A 625 -25.83 15.36 -3.00
N ALA A 626 -25.23 15.14 -1.82
CA ALA A 626 -24.21 16.02 -1.26
C ALA A 626 -23.07 16.31 -2.25
N ASN A 627 -22.68 17.58 -2.34
CA ASN A 627 -21.71 18.11 -3.31
C ASN A 627 -22.11 17.83 -4.78
N LYS A 628 -23.39 17.90 -5.11
CA LYS A 628 -23.94 17.83 -6.49
C LYS A 628 -24.90 18.98 -6.77
N PRO A 629 -25.08 19.35 -8.05
CA PRO A 629 -26.07 20.34 -8.44
C PRO A 629 -27.49 19.76 -8.41
N ILE A 630 -28.43 20.57 -7.96
CA ILE A 630 -29.87 20.29 -7.90
C ILE A 630 -30.64 21.42 -8.59
N CYS A 631 -31.84 21.12 -9.10
CA CYS A 631 -32.73 22.12 -9.68
C CYS A 631 -33.88 22.43 -8.71
N ARG A 632 -33.95 23.68 -8.22
CA ARG A 632 -35.09 24.21 -7.43
C ARG A 632 -35.90 25.20 -8.25
N ARG A 633 -37.19 25.35 -7.93
CA ARG A 633 -38.11 26.26 -8.62
C ARG A 633 -37.78 27.73 -8.32
N CYS A 634 -37.93 28.60 -9.32
CA CYS A 634 -37.91 30.05 -9.14
C CYS A 634 -39.07 30.52 -8.24
N HIS A 635 -38.90 31.71 -7.64
CA HIS A 635 -39.97 32.40 -6.93
C HIS A 635 -41.17 32.66 -7.87
N PRO A 636 -42.44 32.55 -7.44
CA PRO A 636 -43.59 32.65 -8.35
C PRO A 636 -43.67 33.92 -9.20
N ARG A 637 -43.18 35.06 -8.69
CA ARG A 637 -43.08 36.35 -9.42
C ARG A 637 -41.96 36.38 -10.48
N CYS A 638 -41.22 35.30 -10.66
CA CYS A 638 -40.01 35.23 -11.47
C CYS A 638 -40.00 34.03 -12.42
N LYS A 639 -39.74 34.29 -13.70
CA LYS A 639 -39.75 33.28 -14.78
C LYS A 639 -38.36 32.68 -15.05
N LYS A 640 -37.30 33.50 -14.96
CA LYS A 640 -35.90 33.06 -15.04
C LYS A 640 -35.11 33.63 -13.88
N CYS A 641 -34.42 32.77 -13.13
CA CYS A 641 -33.74 33.16 -11.90
C CYS A 641 -32.37 32.48 -11.75
N SER A 642 -31.48 33.14 -11.01
CA SER A 642 -30.20 32.59 -10.52
C SER A 642 -30.33 32.01 -9.09
N GLY A 643 -31.41 32.34 -8.39
CA GLY A 643 -31.72 31.88 -7.03
C GLY A 643 -33.20 32.10 -6.68
N TYR A 644 -33.59 31.83 -5.43
CA TYR A 644 -34.97 32.07 -4.98
C TYR A 644 -35.17 33.54 -4.56
N GLY A 645 -35.81 34.35 -5.41
CA GLY A 645 -36.14 35.74 -5.11
C GLY A 645 -36.79 36.48 -6.27
N PHE A 646 -37.10 37.77 -6.06
CA PHE A 646 -37.76 38.66 -7.02
C PHE A 646 -37.03 40.01 -7.22
N HIS A 647 -35.79 40.14 -6.72
CA HIS A 647 -34.88 41.25 -7.02
C HIS A 647 -34.15 41.00 -8.34
N GLU A 648 -33.78 42.02 -9.11
CA GLU A 648 -33.18 41.81 -10.45
C GLU A 648 -31.83 41.06 -10.45
N HIS A 649 -31.08 41.11 -9.36
CA HIS A 649 -29.84 40.32 -9.19
C HIS A 649 -30.10 38.80 -9.08
N VAL A 650 -31.33 38.43 -8.70
CA VAL A 650 -31.79 37.05 -8.47
C VAL A 650 -32.78 36.61 -9.57
N CYS A 651 -33.54 37.54 -10.11
CA CYS A 651 -34.56 37.36 -11.13
C CYS A 651 -34.23 38.11 -12.41
N GLN A 652 -33.91 37.36 -13.47
CA GLN A 652 -33.51 37.90 -14.77
C GLN A 652 -34.71 38.22 -15.68
N GLU A 653 -35.87 37.61 -15.42
CA GLU A 653 -37.11 37.83 -16.18
C GLU A 653 -38.30 37.76 -15.21
N CYS A 654 -38.92 38.91 -14.94
CA CYS A 654 -40.12 39.00 -14.09
C CYS A 654 -41.31 38.28 -14.74
N ALA A 655 -42.23 37.74 -13.92
CA ALA A 655 -43.47 37.14 -14.41
C ALA A 655 -44.54 38.20 -14.76
N GLY A 656 -44.63 39.27 -13.96
CA GLY A 656 -45.48 40.44 -14.18
C GLY A 656 -44.72 41.63 -14.76
N TYR A 657 -44.52 42.65 -13.93
CA TYR A 657 -43.86 43.92 -14.22
C TYR A 657 -42.59 44.10 -13.37
N LYS A 658 -41.77 45.10 -13.70
CA LYS A 658 -40.60 45.51 -12.92
C LYS A 658 -40.74 46.96 -12.43
N ARG A 659 -40.52 47.20 -11.13
CA ARG A 659 -40.51 48.55 -10.53
C ARG A 659 -39.16 48.78 -9.85
N GLY A 660 -38.31 49.61 -10.46
CA GLY A 660 -36.93 49.74 -10.05
C GLY A 660 -36.23 48.38 -10.10
N GLU A 661 -35.59 47.97 -9.01
CA GLU A 661 -34.79 46.74 -8.95
C GLU A 661 -35.59 45.46 -8.61
N GLN A 662 -36.93 45.50 -8.61
CA GLN A 662 -37.77 44.38 -8.13
C GLN A 662 -38.97 44.06 -9.04
N CYS A 663 -39.36 42.78 -9.07
CA CYS A 663 -40.53 42.28 -9.81
C CYS A 663 -41.82 42.38 -8.99
N GLU A 664 -42.88 42.89 -9.61
CA GLU A 664 -44.23 42.99 -9.05
C GLU A 664 -45.30 42.41 -10.00
N ASP A 665 -46.49 42.13 -9.47
CA ASP A 665 -47.59 41.54 -10.24
C ASP A 665 -48.43 42.62 -10.96
N GLU A 666 -48.49 43.83 -10.40
CA GLU A 666 -49.21 45.01 -10.90
C GLU A 666 -48.43 46.29 -10.52
N CYS A 667 -48.51 47.35 -11.34
CA CYS A 667 -47.84 48.63 -11.06
C CYS A 667 -48.67 49.54 -10.11
N PRO A 668 -48.03 50.34 -9.22
CA PRO A 668 -48.71 51.32 -8.37
C PRO A 668 -49.48 52.42 -9.14
N THR A 669 -50.51 53.00 -8.51
CA THR A 669 -51.42 53.99 -9.13
C THR A 669 -50.82 55.39 -9.34
N ASP A 670 -49.64 55.66 -8.80
CA ASP A 670 -48.83 56.85 -9.05
C ASP A 670 -47.72 56.60 -10.10
N HIS A 671 -47.74 55.43 -10.74
CA HIS A 671 -46.88 55.05 -11.86
C HIS A 671 -47.73 54.71 -13.10
N TYR A 672 -47.14 54.81 -14.29
CA TYR A 672 -47.70 54.27 -15.53
C TYR A 672 -46.87 53.08 -16.03
N VAL A 673 -47.50 52.22 -16.83
CA VAL A 673 -46.86 51.05 -17.45
C VAL A 673 -46.27 51.45 -18.80
N ASP A 674 -45.02 51.09 -19.07
CA ASP A 674 -44.55 50.91 -20.44
C ASP A 674 -44.79 49.45 -20.86
N GLU A 675 -45.82 49.23 -21.69
CA GLU A 675 -46.19 47.89 -22.20
C GLU A 675 -45.07 47.22 -23.03
N THR A 676 -44.07 47.98 -23.52
CA THR A 676 -42.98 47.43 -24.34
C THR A 676 -41.84 46.84 -23.51
N THR A 677 -41.58 47.40 -22.33
CA THR A 677 -40.56 46.93 -21.38
C THR A 677 -41.13 46.18 -20.17
N ARG A 678 -42.44 46.38 -19.90
CA ARG A 678 -43.14 46.01 -18.65
C ARG A 678 -42.53 46.66 -17.40
N GLU A 679 -41.95 47.84 -17.54
CA GLU A 679 -41.46 48.63 -16.40
C GLU A 679 -42.50 49.67 -15.93
N CYS A 680 -42.58 49.86 -14.61
CA CYS A 680 -43.45 50.84 -13.95
C CYS A 680 -42.68 52.17 -13.78
N PHE A 681 -43.10 53.23 -14.46
CA PHE A 681 -42.47 54.56 -14.41
C PHE A 681 -43.29 55.58 -13.62
N PRO A 682 -42.70 56.43 -12.76
CA PRO A 682 -43.45 57.37 -11.94
C PRO A 682 -44.15 58.46 -12.78
N CYS A 683 -45.33 58.87 -12.35
CA CYS A 683 -46.09 59.95 -12.99
C CYS A 683 -45.45 61.32 -12.80
N HIS A 684 -45.79 62.26 -13.69
CA HIS A 684 -45.35 63.66 -13.57
C HIS A 684 -45.77 64.27 -12.22
N LEU A 685 -44.95 65.18 -11.68
CA LEU A 685 -45.09 65.70 -10.31
C LEU A 685 -46.43 66.40 -10.04
N GLU A 686 -47.07 66.93 -11.08
CA GLU A 686 -48.38 67.59 -11.01
C GLU A 686 -49.59 66.63 -11.20
N CYS A 687 -49.36 65.33 -11.43
CA CYS A 687 -50.41 64.34 -11.61
C CYS A 687 -50.86 63.66 -10.31
N ARG A 688 -52.11 63.17 -10.30
CA ARG A 688 -52.61 62.08 -9.46
C ARG A 688 -53.08 60.95 -10.39
N GLY A 689 -52.19 59.98 -10.61
CA GLY A 689 -52.33 58.99 -11.68
C GLY A 689 -52.10 59.60 -13.07
N CYS A 690 -51.56 58.80 -13.98
CA CYS A 690 -51.23 59.20 -15.34
C CYS A 690 -51.26 58.00 -16.29
N ASN A 691 -51.26 58.27 -17.59
CA ASN A 691 -51.04 57.26 -18.64
C ASN A 691 -49.76 57.56 -19.46
N GLY A 692 -48.87 58.42 -18.94
CA GLY A 692 -47.64 58.84 -19.59
C GLY A 692 -46.89 59.93 -18.80
N PRO A 693 -45.69 60.33 -19.27
CA PRO A 693 -44.70 61.04 -18.46
C PRO A 693 -44.88 62.57 -18.31
N THR A 694 -45.90 63.20 -18.91
CA THR A 694 -46.00 64.68 -18.99
C THR A 694 -47.28 65.24 -18.38
N GLU A 695 -47.32 66.55 -18.14
CA GLU A 695 -48.45 67.32 -17.57
C GLU A 695 -49.78 67.16 -18.32
N ALA A 696 -49.74 66.75 -19.60
CA ALA A 696 -50.91 66.48 -20.44
C ALA A 696 -51.42 65.03 -20.36
N HIS A 697 -50.63 64.13 -19.76
CA HIS A 697 -50.93 62.70 -19.58
C HIS A 697 -51.39 62.39 -18.14
N CYS A 698 -51.67 63.41 -17.32
CA CYS A 698 -52.27 63.24 -16.01
C CYS A 698 -53.75 62.83 -16.12
N LEU A 699 -54.16 61.79 -15.39
CA LEU A 699 -55.57 61.43 -15.26
C LEU A 699 -56.33 62.45 -14.39
N GLN A 700 -55.65 63.03 -13.40
CA GLN A 700 -56.13 64.14 -12.58
C GLN A 700 -54.95 65.05 -12.18
N CYS A 701 -55.18 66.36 -12.03
CA CYS A 701 -54.18 67.29 -11.52
C CYS A 701 -54.11 67.29 -9.99
N ARG A 702 -52.94 67.61 -9.44
CA ARG A 702 -52.76 67.95 -8.02
C ARG A 702 -53.23 69.36 -7.70
N ASN A 703 -52.89 70.31 -8.57
CA ASN A 703 -53.12 71.74 -8.40
C ASN A 703 -54.22 72.24 -9.37
N TYR A 704 -53.88 72.97 -10.43
CA TYR A 704 -54.85 73.60 -11.34
C TYR A 704 -54.91 72.89 -12.69
N LYS A 705 -56.10 72.90 -13.32
CA LYS A 705 -56.27 72.59 -14.75
C LYS A 705 -56.10 73.86 -15.58
N LEU A 706 -55.26 73.78 -16.62
CA LEU A 706 -55.20 74.74 -17.70
C LEU A 706 -55.82 74.12 -18.97
N PHE A 707 -56.92 74.71 -19.43
CA PHE A 707 -57.51 74.42 -20.74
C PHE A 707 -56.99 75.42 -21.77
N GLY A 708 -56.99 75.05 -23.05
CA GLY A 708 -56.55 75.93 -24.16
C GLY A 708 -57.60 76.96 -24.58
N ASN A 709 -57.62 77.33 -25.87
CA ASN A 709 -58.65 78.20 -26.47
C ASN A 709 -60.01 77.48 -26.63
N GLY A 710 -60.53 76.87 -25.56
CA GLY A 710 -61.78 76.11 -25.54
C GLY A 710 -62.56 76.33 -24.25
N ASP A 711 -63.89 76.35 -24.39
CA ASP A 711 -64.84 76.64 -23.31
C ASP A 711 -64.91 75.48 -22.28
N PRO A 712 -64.77 75.73 -20.96
CA PRO A 712 -64.88 74.71 -19.91
C PRO A 712 -66.20 73.91 -19.91
N ALA A 713 -67.27 74.42 -20.53
CA ALA A 713 -68.56 73.73 -20.62
C ALA A 713 -68.55 72.53 -21.58
N ASN A 714 -67.47 72.27 -22.31
CA ASN A 714 -67.38 71.20 -23.31
C ASN A 714 -66.42 70.08 -22.86
N ASN A 715 -66.96 68.88 -22.59
CA ASN A 715 -66.25 67.72 -22.01
C ASN A 715 -65.19 67.05 -22.94
N ALA A 716 -64.57 67.81 -23.84
CA ALA A 716 -63.70 67.32 -24.92
C ALA A 716 -62.33 68.02 -25.03
N THR A 717 -62.01 68.95 -24.11
CA THR A 717 -60.71 69.64 -24.08
C THR A 717 -59.71 68.93 -23.18
N ALA A 718 -58.58 68.50 -23.75
CA ALA A 718 -57.41 68.10 -22.96
C ALA A 718 -56.94 69.27 -22.08
N PHE A 719 -56.48 68.95 -20.87
CA PHE A 719 -55.95 69.91 -19.91
C PHE A 719 -54.48 69.61 -19.61
N ASN A 720 -53.69 70.64 -19.39
CA ASN A 720 -52.38 70.51 -18.76
C ASN A 720 -52.53 70.80 -17.26
N CYS A 721 -51.83 70.04 -16.42
CA CYS A 721 -51.80 70.30 -14.98
C CYS A 721 -50.70 71.30 -14.63
N THR A 722 -51.08 72.41 -13.96
CA THR A 722 -50.13 73.48 -13.58
C THR A 722 -50.18 73.76 -12.07
N ALA A 723 -49.03 74.14 -11.51
CA ALA A 723 -48.93 74.53 -10.09
C ALA A 723 -49.55 75.91 -9.80
N ALA A 724 -49.69 76.77 -10.81
CA ALA A 724 -50.29 78.11 -10.71
C ALA A 724 -50.89 78.56 -12.06
N CYS A 725 -51.80 79.54 -12.02
CA CYS A 725 -52.45 80.09 -13.22
C CYS A 725 -51.57 81.10 -13.96
N PRO A 726 -51.49 81.05 -15.31
CA PRO A 726 -50.80 82.06 -16.13
C PRO A 726 -51.43 83.46 -16.04
N SER A 727 -50.65 84.49 -16.35
CA SER A 727 -51.08 85.90 -16.39
C SER A 727 -52.30 86.17 -17.28
N ASP A 728 -52.44 85.37 -18.34
CA ASP A 728 -53.44 85.57 -19.38
C ASP A 728 -54.81 84.95 -19.02
N PHE A 729 -54.81 84.09 -17.99
CA PHE A 729 -55.99 83.44 -17.41
C PHE A 729 -55.94 83.51 -15.86
N PRO A 730 -55.95 84.72 -15.27
CA PRO A 730 -55.56 84.92 -13.88
C PRO A 730 -56.67 84.57 -12.86
N TYR A 731 -57.90 84.35 -13.31
CA TYR A 731 -59.04 84.08 -12.43
C TYR A 731 -59.17 82.58 -12.14
N GLN A 732 -59.34 82.21 -10.88
CA GLN A 732 -59.55 80.83 -10.46
C GLN A 732 -61.05 80.53 -10.31
N MET A 733 -61.51 79.47 -10.94
CA MET A 733 -62.88 78.95 -10.81
C MET A 733 -62.85 77.52 -10.26
N PHE A 734 -63.91 77.12 -9.55
CA PHE A 734 -63.93 75.90 -8.72
C PHE A 734 -65.07 74.93 -9.05
N ASP A 735 -66.05 75.33 -9.87
CA ASP A 735 -67.29 74.57 -10.10
C ASP A 735 -67.07 73.19 -10.75
N TYR A 736 -65.94 73.03 -11.46
CA TYR A 736 -65.50 71.78 -12.08
C TYR A 736 -64.14 71.30 -11.53
N GLY A 737 -63.83 71.69 -10.29
CA GLY A 737 -62.49 71.65 -9.70
C GLY A 737 -61.70 72.92 -10.02
N PRO A 738 -60.51 73.12 -9.41
CA PRO A 738 -59.68 74.32 -9.61
C PRO A 738 -59.15 74.42 -11.06
N TYR A 739 -59.57 75.45 -11.79
CA TYR A 739 -59.07 75.78 -13.13
C TYR A 739 -58.90 77.29 -13.35
N CYS A 740 -58.12 77.65 -14.37
CA CYS A 740 -57.75 79.02 -14.70
C CYS A 740 -58.63 79.60 -15.82
N SER A 741 -59.08 80.85 -15.69
CA SER A 741 -60.05 81.50 -16.59
C SER A 741 -59.76 82.99 -16.82
N ALA A 742 -60.35 83.56 -17.88
CA ALA A 742 -60.10 84.93 -18.35
C ALA A 742 -61.23 85.94 -18.06
N SER A 743 -62.41 85.49 -17.60
CA SER A 743 -63.58 86.35 -17.34
C SER A 743 -64.06 86.28 -15.89
N ASN A 744 -64.60 87.40 -15.40
CA ASN A 744 -64.96 87.58 -13.98
C ASN A 744 -66.48 87.80 -13.84
N ALA A 745 -67.18 86.83 -13.24
CA ALA A 745 -68.64 86.77 -13.24
C ALA A 745 -69.25 87.10 -11.86
N TYR A 746 -69.82 88.30 -11.73
CA TYR A 746 -70.57 88.73 -10.54
C TYR A 746 -71.84 89.51 -10.92
N GLN A 747 -72.97 88.81 -11.06
CA GLN A 747 -74.32 89.36 -10.81
C GLN A 747 -75.29 88.21 -10.53
N LEU A 748 -76.22 88.41 -9.59
CA LEU A 748 -77.04 87.35 -8.98
C LEU A 748 -78.40 87.17 -9.67
N SER A 749 -78.98 85.99 -9.47
CA SER A 749 -80.42 85.81 -9.29
C SER A 749 -80.67 84.81 -8.16
N ASP A 750 -81.42 85.20 -7.15
CA ASP A 750 -81.68 84.37 -5.96
C ASP A 750 -82.64 83.20 -6.23
N ASP A 751 -82.18 81.95 -6.00
CA ASP A 751 -82.95 80.93 -5.28
C ASP A 751 -82.04 79.78 -4.75
N GLU A 752 -82.59 78.89 -3.94
CA GLU A 752 -82.06 77.60 -3.46
C GLU A 752 -80.79 77.60 -2.58
N PHE A 753 -80.58 78.63 -1.75
CA PHE A 753 -79.48 78.67 -0.76
C PHE A 753 -79.55 77.59 0.37
N VAL A 754 -80.61 76.77 0.46
CA VAL A 754 -80.90 75.94 1.65
C VAL A 754 -80.95 74.42 1.36
N LYS A 755 -79.92 73.88 0.69
CA LYS A 755 -79.68 72.41 0.57
C LYS A 755 -78.24 71.94 0.85
N LYS A 756 -77.38 72.77 1.46
CA LYS A 756 -76.06 72.36 1.99
C LYS A 756 -75.94 72.61 3.49
N VAL A 757 -76.72 71.89 4.28
CA VAL A 757 -76.68 71.89 5.75
C VAL A 757 -76.67 70.45 6.26
N PHE A 758 -75.52 70.03 6.78
CA PHE A 758 -75.21 68.78 7.52
C PHE A 758 -75.71 67.42 6.99
N SER A 759 -74.75 66.59 6.57
CA SER A 759 -74.77 65.15 6.86
C SER A 759 -73.33 64.61 7.00
N PHE A 760 -72.70 64.95 8.11
CA PHE A 760 -71.50 64.30 8.65
C PHE A 760 -71.86 63.79 10.06
N VAL A 761 -71.17 62.75 10.54
CA VAL A 761 -71.54 61.91 11.71
C VAL A 761 -72.77 61.02 11.40
N GLY A 762 -72.75 59.69 11.56
CA GLY A 762 -71.65 58.77 11.91
C GLY A 762 -71.91 57.96 13.19
N ILE A 763 -72.30 56.69 13.03
CA ILE A 763 -72.42 55.60 14.03
C ILE A 763 -72.59 54.33 13.16
N VAL A 764 -71.67 53.34 13.19
CA VAL A 764 -71.49 52.28 14.21
C VAL A 764 -72.71 51.37 14.36
N ILE A 765 -72.62 50.15 13.82
CA ILE A 765 -73.31 48.95 14.32
C ILE A 765 -72.28 47.82 14.41
N LEU A 766 -72.37 47.02 15.47
CA LEU A 766 -71.51 45.87 15.79
C LEU A 766 -72.36 44.58 15.91
N ASN A 767 -71.68 43.43 16.05
CA ASN A 767 -72.21 42.09 16.35
C ASN A 767 -72.89 41.37 15.17
N SER A 768 -72.99 40.04 15.12
CA SER A 768 -72.63 38.96 16.09
C SER A 768 -72.05 37.73 15.31
N SER A 769 -71.74 36.53 15.82
CA SER A 769 -71.78 35.80 17.13
C SER A 769 -71.01 34.46 16.97
N GLY A 770 -70.69 33.73 18.07
CA GLY A 770 -70.03 32.40 18.06
C GLY A 770 -68.57 32.48 18.54
N ASP A 771 -68.16 32.14 19.77
CA ASP A 771 -68.54 31.09 20.76
C ASP A 771 -67.93 29.70 20.38
N ASP A 772 -67.30 28.88 21.25
CA ASP A 772 -67.16 28.90 22.73
C ASP A 772 -65.95 28.06 23.25
N GLU A 773 -65.58 28.20 24.54
CA GLU A 773 -64.89 27.26 25.51
C GLU A 773 -63.60 26.41 25.11
N THR A 774 -62.72 25.87 25.98
CA THR A 774 -62.58 25.71 27.47
C THR A 774 -61.14 25.92 28.01
N ASP A 775 -61.05 26.11 29.33
CA ASP A 775 -59.92 26.19 30.30
C ASP A 775 -58.81 25.08 30.30
N SER A 776 -57.57 25.40 30.75
CA SER A 776 -56.87 24.75 31.91
C SER A 776 -55.36 25.05 32.11
N HIS A 777 -55.05 25.70 33.25
CA HIS A 777 -53.90 25.56 34.18
C HIS A 777 -52.38 25.51 33.80
N THR A 778 -51.63 26.27 34.64
CA THR A 778 -50.30 26.03 35.29
C THR A 778 -48.93 26.53 34.73
N ARG A 779 -48.49 27.66 35.31
CA ARG A 779 -47.19 27.93 36.01
C ARG A 779 -45.83 27.81 35.28
N GLU A 780 -45.37 28.96 34.78
CA GLU A 780 -44.22 29.79 35.24
C GLU A 780 -42.92 29.21 35.87
N ILE A 781 -41.86 30.07 35.80
CA ILE A 781 -40.53 30.03 36.45
C ILE A 781 -39.56 29.03 35.77
N GLY A 782 -38.33 29.37 35.34
CA GLY A 782 -37.41 30.49 35.65
C GLY A 782 -36.02 29.88 35.98
N VAL A 783 -34.85 30.55 36.01
CA VAL A 783 -34.49 31.99 36.07
C VAL A 783 -33.04 32.17 35.57
N GLY A 784 -32.70 33.34 35.00
CA GLY A 784 -31.35 33.94 35.04
C GLY A 784 -30.56 33.95 33.72
N ASN A 785 -29.82 34.98 33.27
CA ASN A 785 -29.63 36.44 33.51
C ASN A 785 -28.12 36.81 33.45
N LEU A 786 -27.84 38.02 32.92
CA LEU A 786 -26.52 38.68 32.68
C LEU A 786 -25.70 38.09 31.49
N ARG A 787 -25.09 38.83 30.55
CA ARG A 787 -24.41 40.17 30.46
C ARG A 787 -23.04 40.23 31.17
N LEU A 788 -21.93 40.70 30.60
CA LEU A 788 -21.51 41.32 29.31
C LEU A 788 -19.98 41.00 29.10
N ASP A 789 -19.16 41.46 28.12
CA ASP A 789 -19.23 42.54 27.09
C ASP A 789 -18.31 42.23 25.86
N LEU A 790 -18.04 43.22 25.00
CA LEU A 790 -17.22 43.19 23.75
C LEU A 790 -15.70 43.40 24.00
N PRO A 791 -14.75 42.94 23.11
CA PRO A 791 -14.41 43.68 21.86
C PRO A 791 -13.93 42.87 20.61
N LEU A 792 -14.04 43.53 19.44
CA LEU A 792 -13.19 43.60 18.22
C LEU A 792 -12.29 42.41 17.75
N ASP A 793 -12.35 42.15 16.44
CA ASP A 793 -11.31 41.94 15.39
C ASP A 793 -10.01 41.15 15.72
N GLU A 794 -9.38 40.37 14.83
CA GLU A 794 -9.45 40.25 13.36
C GLU A 794 -9.07 38.80 12.90
N ASP A 795 -9.03 38.57 11.58
CA ASP A 795 -9.04 37.31 10.82
C ASP A 795 -8.07 36.13 11.16
N ASP A 796 -8.55 34.93 10.76
CA ASP A 796 -7.90 33.97 9.82
C ASP A 796 -7.38 32.57 10.23
N TYR A 797 -7.55 31.64 9.27
CA TYR A 797 -7.04 30.25 9.11
C TYR A 797 -6.78 29.33 10.32
N LEU A 798 -7.74 28.42 10.58
CA LEU A 798 -7.45 27.08 11.11
C LEU A 798 -8.03 25.97 10.20
N MET A 799 -7.14 25.09 9.70
CA MET A 799 -7.52 23.88 8.95
C MET A 799 -8.09 22.79 9.88
N PRO A 800 -9.10 22.02 9.46
CA PRO A 800 -9.65 20.92 10.25
C PRO A 800 -8.71 19.70 10.31
N THR A 801 -8.81 18.97 11.41
CA THR A 801 -8.06 17.73 11.66
C THR A 801 -8.46 16.60 10.71
N GLN A 802 -7.47 15.84 10.21
CA GLN A 802 -7.73 14.56 9.54
C GLN A 802 -7.56 13.38 10.51
N ASN A 803 -8.59 12.55 10.61
CA ASN A 803 -8.48 11.20 11.18
C ASN A 803 -7.71 10.31 10.19
N GLY A 804 -6.41 10.13 10.42
CA GLY A 804 -5.59 9.18 9.67
C GLY A 804 -5.93 7.74 10.04
N ALA A 805 -6.62 7.02 9.15
CA ALA A 805 -6.75 5.57 9.25
C ALA A 805 -5.39 4.91 8.98
N SER A 806 -4.89 4.14 9.95
CA SER A 806 -3.51 3.63 9.96
C SER A 806 -3.31 2.41 9.05
N ALA A 807 -2.78 2.64 7.85
CA ALA A 807 -2.18 1.59 7.02
C ALA A 807 -0.67 1.49 7.34
N ALA A 808 -0.27 0.47 8.11
CA ALA A 808 1.12 0.30 8.54
C ALA A 808 1.99 -0.40 7.46
N PRO A 809 3.20 0.12 7.16
CA PRO A 809 4.17 -0.58 6.33
C PRO A 809 4.88 -1.66 7.16
N GLY A 810 4.51 -2.93 6.94
CA GLY A 810 5.18 -4.07 7.56
C GLY A 810 6.53 -4.37 6.92
N TYR A 811 7.63 -4.21 7.67
CA TYR A 811 8.95 -4.72 7.34
C TYR A 811 9.50 -5.47 8.56
N MET A 812 10.10 -6.64 8.37
CA MET A 812 10.51 -7.54 9.45
C MET A 812 12.03 -7.68 9.55
N ASP A 813 12.51 -7.99 10.75
CA ASP A 813 13.93 -8.06 11.08
C ASP A 813 14.71 -9.16 10.37
N LEU A 814 16.04 -8.97 10.27
CA LEU A 814 16.99 -10.01 9.93
C LEU A 814 17.97 -10.20 11.10
N ILE A 815 17.96 -11.39 11.69
CA ILE A 815 18.87 -11.80 12.76
C ILE A 815 20.16 -12.36 12.14
N ASN A 816 21.32 -11.93 12.68
CA ASN A 816 22.63 -12.41 12.25
C ASN A 816 22.93 -13.84 12.70
N VAL A 817 23.61 -14.61 11.83
CA VAL A 817 24.42 -15.78 12.20
C VAL A 817 25.79 -15.61 11.51
N PRO A 818 26.93 -15.79 12.22
CA PRO A 818 28.24 -15.37 11.73
C PRO A 818 28.90 -16.36 10.76
N PRO A 819 29.79 -15.90 9.86
CA PRO A 819 30.55 -16.77 8.97
C PRO A 819 31.79 -17.35 9.67
N SER A 820 31.94 -18.67 9.62
CA SER A 820 33.23 -19.36 9.85
C SER A 820 34.00 -19.49 8.53
N SER A 821 35.33 -19.44 8.61
CA SER A 821 36.28 -19.78 7.53
C SER A 821 36.01 -21.17 6.94
N VAL A 822 36.37 -21.47 5.68
CA VAL A 822 37.76 -21.68 5.22
C VAL A 822 37.92 -21.48 3.69
N ASP A 823 39.18 -21.36 3.28
CA ASP A 823 39.77 -21.04 1.99
C ASP A 823 39.35 -21.86 0.74
N ASN A 824 39.67 -21.27 -0.41
CA ASN A 824 39.75 -21.81 -1.77
C ASN A 824 41.07 -21.21 -2.36
N PRO A 825 41.85 -21.84 -3.27
CA PRO A 825 41.44 -22.46 -4.54
C PRO A 825 42.15 -23.84 -4.79
N GLU A 826 42.19 -24.52 -5.95
CA GLU A 826 42.39 -24.15 -7.37
C GLU A 826 41.93 -25.25 -8.38
N TYR A 827 41.60 -24.82 -9.62
CA TYR A 827 41.87 -25.44 -10.97
C TYR A 827 41.54 -26.94 -11.19
N LEU A 828 41.01 -27.45 -12.32
CA LEU A 828 40.65 -27.01 -13.70
C LEU A 828 39.49 -27.94 -14.18
N MET A 829 39.02 -28.09 -15.44
CA MET A 829 39.39 -27.66 -16.81
C MET A 829 38.10 -27.58 -17.69
N GLY A 830 38.16 -27.04 -18.92
CA GLY A 830 37.00 -27.10 -19.83
C GLY A 830 37.25 -26.82 -21.33
N ALA A 831 37.83 -27.82 -22.02
CA ALA A 831 37.67 -28.17 -23.45
C ALA A 831 38.87 -28.00 -24.43
N ALA A 832 39.35 -29.14 -24.97
CA ALA A 832 39.54 -29.37 -26.42
C ALA A 832 39.89 -30.84 -26.78
N ALA A 833 39.04 -31.47 -27.60
CA ALA A 833 39.34 -32.46 -28.67
C ALA A 833 40.01 -33.84 -28.42
N ALA A 834 39.39 -34.84 -29.09
CA ALA A 834 39.98 -35.97 -29.85
C ALA A 834 40.26 -37.36 -29.22
N ALA A 835 39.41 -38.32 -29.66
CA ALA A 835 39.77 -39.61 -30.28
C ALA A 835 40.24 -40.85 -29.46
N ALA A 836 39.25 -41.75 -29.26
CA ALA A 836 39.26 -43.16 -29.71
C ALA A 836 39.91 -44.32 -28.88
N ALA A 837 39.39 -45.52 -29.18
CA ALA A 837 39.82 -46.89 -28.82
C ALA A 837 39.50 -47.45 -27.41
N ALA A 838 38.95 -48.68 -27.43
CA ALA A 838 38.78 -49.63 -26.32
C ALA A 838 39.82 -50.79 -26.52
N PRO A 839 39.98 -51.85 -25.69
CA PRO A 839 38.95 -52.51 -24.85
C PRO A 839 39.38 -53.08 -23.45
N THR A 840 38.43 -53.80 -22.84
CA THR A 840 38.43 -54.74 -21.67
C THR A 840 39.62 -55.74 -21.59
N PRO A 841 39.97 -56.38 -20.43
CA PRO A 841 39.03 -57.09 -19.51
C PRO A 841 39.36 -57.14 -17.98
N THR A 842 38.76 -58.14 -17.30
CA THR A 842 38.46 -58.34 -15.84
C THR A 842 39.22 -59.55 -15.22
N PRO A 843 38.90 -60.12 -14.01
CA PRO A 843 38.90 -59.55 -12.62
C PRO A 843 39.45 -60.51 -11.48
N ALA A 844 39.40 -60.04 -10.20
CA ALA A 844 39.20 -60.82 -8.92
C ALA A 844 40.33 -61.76 -8.41
N PRO A 845 40.26 -62.42 -7.20
CA PRO A 845 39.35 -62.33 -6.02
C PRO A 845 40.13 -61.97 -4.68
N THR A 846 39.97 -62.43 -3.40
CA THR A 846 39.18 -63.48 -2.64
C THR A 846 39.28 -63.32 -1.08
N GLN A 847 38.20 -63.62 -0.31
CA GLN A 847 38.14 -64.31 1.04
C GLN A 847 38.83 -63.75 2.34
N THR A 848 38.60 -64.25 3.60
CA THR A 848 37.39 -64.30 4.54
C THR A 848 37.78 -64.83 5.97
N ILE A 849 36.82 -64.88 6.95
CA ILE A 849 36.83 -65.60 8.29
C ILE A 849 37.49 -64.85 9.50
N GLY A 850 37.05 -64.89 10.78
CA GLY A 850 35.77 -65.30 11.42
C GLY A 850 35.81 -65.83 12.90
N ILE A 851 34.94 -65.30 13.81
CA ILE A 851 34.37 -65.83 15.12
C ILE A 851 35.31 -66.25 16.31
N PRO A 852 34.84 -66.59 17.56
CA PRO A 852 33.87 -65.97 18.52
C PRO A 852 34.40 -65.84 20.00
N VAL A 853 33.59 -65.42 21.01
CA VAL A 853 33.46 -65.97 22.42
C VAL A 853 32.62 -65.09 23.40
N ALA A 854 31.93 -65.72 24.38
CA ALA A 854 31.28 -65.18 25.61
C ALA A 854 31.04 -66.37 26.60
N PRO A 855 30.36 -66.29 27.79
CA PRO A 855 29.95 -65.17 28.66
C PRO A 855 30.32 -65.37 30.17
N THR A 856 29.84 -64.51 31.09
CA THR A 856 29.64 -64.82 32.54
C THR A 856 28.60 -63.90 33.21
N GLU A 857 28.06 -64.31 34.37
CA GLU A 857 26.94 -63.70 35.13
C GLU A 857 27.38 -63.07 36.48
N VAL A 858 26.48 -62.35 37.19
CA VAL A 858 26.20 -62.46 38.65
C VAL A 858 25.04 -61.52 39.10
N GLU A 859 24.36 -61.94 40.17
CA GLU A 859 23.23 -61.38 40.95
C GLU A 859 23.58 -60.10 41.78
N ALA A 860 22.74 -59.48 42.63
CA ALA A 860 21.30 -59.09 42.66
C ALA A 860 21.03 -58.28 43.96
N ALA A 861 19.84 -57.64 44.12
CA ALA A 861 19.33 -56.99 45.36
C ALA A 861 20.12 -55.76 45.90
N SER A 862 19.61 -54.87 46.77
CA SER A 862 18.25 -54.39 47.14
C SER A 862 18.37 -53.12 48.02
N ASP A 863 17.36 -52.24 48.07
CA ASP A 863 16.77 -51.62 49.30
C ASP A 863 16.12 -50.22 49.13
N HIS A 864 15.25 -49.88 50.09
CA HIS A 864 14.37 -48.70 50.25
C HIS A 864 14.95 -47.76 51.36
N GLU A 865 14.48 -46.54 51.71
CA GLU A 865 13.35 -45.63 51.38
C GLU A 865 13.79 -44.19 51.84
N TYR A 866 13.06 -43.05 51.89
CA TYR A 866 11.66 -42.63 51.71
C TYR A 866 11.65 -41.09 51.38
N TYR A 867 10.47 -40.54 51.10
CA TYR A 867 10.02 -39.13 51.33
C TYR A 867 10.23 -38.04 50.26
N ASN A 868 9.42 -36.98 50.44
CA ASN A 868 8.68 -36.27 49.38
C ASN A 868 8.74 -34.74 49.57
N ASP A 869 8.33 -34.03 48.51
CA ASP A 869 7.75 -32.67 48.50
C ASP A 869 8.39 -31.52 49.31
N LEU A 870 8.82 -30.48 48.58
CA LEU A 870 8.29 -29.14 48.85
C LEU A 870 8.36 -28.22 47.63
N GLN A 871 7.29 -27.47 47.41
CA GLN A 871 7.05 -26.65 46.23
C GLN A 871 6.71 -25.23 46.67
N ARG A 872 7.62 -24.24 46.47
CA ARG A 872 7.19 -22.84 46.26
C ARG A 872 8.25 -21.85 45.74
N GLU A 873 7.70 -20.93 44.93
CA GLU A 873 8.08 -19.55 44.61
C GLU A 873 9.29 -18.89 45.33
N LEU A 874 10.09 -18.16 44.55
CA LEU A 874 10.69 -16.89 44.98
C LEU A 874 10.77 -15.88 43.81
N GLN A 875 10.43 -14.63 44.10
CA GLN A 875 10.80 -13.43 43.32
C GLN A 875 11.45 -12.40 44.28
N PRO A 876 12.11 -11.34 43.78
CA PRO A 876 13.32 -10.80 44.42
C PRO A 876 13.08 -9.70 45.45
N LEU A 877 14.13 -9.36 46.19
CA LEU A 877 14.20 -8.18 47.04
C LEU A 877 15.51 -7.40 46.84
N HIS A 878 15.40 -6.08 46.71
CA HIS A 878 16.51 -5.13 46.79
C HIS A 878 17.09 -5.06 48.22
N ARG A 879 18.36 -4.65 48.33
CA ARG A 879 18.78 -3.79 49.44
C ARG A 879 19.94 -2.87 49.04
N SER A 880 19.92 -1.66 49.58
CA SER A 880 20.95 -0.61 49.47
C SER A 880 21.29 -0.08 50.87
N GLU A 881 22.18 0.91 50.93
CA GLU A 881 22.64 1.63 52.15
C GLU A 881 23.67 0.84 53.02
N THR A 882 24.67 1.48 53.67
CA THR A 882 24.94 2.92 53.85
C THR A 882 26.45 3.25 53.96
N THR A 883 26.83 4.45 53.50
CA THR A 883 27.97 5.32 53.93
C THR A 883 29.23 4.74 54.61
N VAL A 884 30.39 5.02 54.00
CA VAL A 884 31.38 6.01 54.52
C VAL A 884 31.74 6.96 53.38
#